data_AF-A0A9P6LKZ9-F1
#
_entry.id   AF-A0A9P6LKZ9-F1
#
_cell.length_a   1.000
_cell.length_b   1.000
_cell.length_c   1.000
_cell.angle_alpha   90.00
_cell.angle_beta   90.00
_cell.angle_gamma   90.00
#
_symmetry.space_group_name_H-M   'P 1'
#
loop_
_entity.id
_entity.type
_entity.pdbx_description
1 polymer ?
#
loop_
_entity_poly.entity_id
_entity_poly.type
_entity_poly.pdbx_seq_one_letter_code
_entity_poly.pdbx_strand_id
1 'polypeptide(L)'
;MMLRSRHATRALRAVTTRSAPRAFTTSSAVAAVQAAKKVPSGVRNKATAASSAAPEIREAPAPAFNAEKDRSHVQPLVNPRGPEMDESYVNLAPFIGKTGGEIFHEMMLRQGVKHIFGYPGGAILPVFDAIYNSKHFDFVLPKHEQGAGHMAEGYARASGKPGVVLVTSGPGATNVITPMQDALSDGTPMVVFCGQVPTSAIGSDAFQEADVIGISRACTKWNVMVKNVAELPRRINEAFEIATSGRPGPVLVDLPKDVTASVLRRAIPTEVALPSLPSQASRAAMALLHKQLEQSISRVADLVNIAKKPVIYAGQGISQSAGGVEILKELAEKASIPVTTTLHGLGSFDELDEKSLHMLGMHGSAYANSAIQEADLILALGARFDDRVTLNIAKFAPAAKAAHAEGRGGIVHFEIMPKNINKVVQATEAVEGDVAANLRTLMPLLKTTTMEDRKEWFDKIRAWKKKWPMSDYERAERSGLIKPQTVIEELSNLTADRKETTIIATGVGQHQMWTAQHFRWRHPRTMVTSGGLGTMGYGLPAAIGAKVARPDALVVDIDGDASFNMTLTELSTAAQFNIGVKVIVLNNEEQGMVTQWQNLFYEDRYAHTHQQNPDFMKLADAMGVQHRRVIKPDEVVDALTWLINTDGPALLEVVTDKKVPVLPMVPTGSGLHEFLTWDGAKDKKRRELMRERTCGLHG
;
A
#
# COMPACT_ATOMS: atom_id res chain seq x y z
N MET A 1 -20.21 -57.32 7.05
CA MET A 1 -20.71 -56.81 8.35
C MET A 1 -21.39 -55.47 8.06
N MET A 2 -22.68 -55.19 8.30
CA MET A 2 -23.63 -55.58 9.38
C MET A 2 -23.13 -55.15 10.77
N LEU A 3 -23.90 -54.49 11.66
CA LEU A 3 -25.33 -54.09 11.65
C LEU A 3 -25.48 -52.55 11.39
N ARG A 4 -26.62 -51.82 11.35
CA ARG A 4 -28.05 -51.96 11.74
C ARG A 4 -28.35 -51.78 13.27
N SER A 5 -29.45 -51.18 13.74
CA SER A 5 -30.59 -50.46 13.07
C SER A 5 -31.58 -49.80 14.06
N ARG A 6 -32.24 -48.68 13.65
CA ARG A 6 -33.66 -48.28 13.99
C ARG A 6 -34.00 -47.97 15.47
N HIS A 7 -35.09 -47.30 15.91
CA HIS A 7 -36.20 -46.46 15.39
C HIS A 7 -36.62 -45.53 16.57
N ALA A 8 -36.87 -44.21 16.45
CA ALA A 8 -38.02 -43.45 15.90
C ALA A 8 -39.22 -43.16 16.86
N THR A 9 -39.83 -41.96 16.67
CA THR A 9 -41.20 -41.48 17.02
C THR A 9 -41.62 -40.92 18.41
N ARG A 10 -41.90 -39.59 18.41
CA ARG A 10 -43.07 -38.83 18.95
C ARG A 10 -43.51 -38.89 20.43
N ALA A 11 -43.58 -37.69 21.03
CA ALA A 11 -44.71 -37.19 21.85
C ALA A 11 -44.85 -35.65 21.69
N LEU A 12 -46.00 -35.05 22.04
CA LEU A 12 -46.34 -33.64 21.71
C LEU A 12 -47.24 -32.96 22.77
N ARG A 13 -46.86 -31.76 23.26
CA ARG A 13 -47.65 -30.66 23.90
C ARG A 13 -46.63 -29.65 24.49
N ALA A 14 -46.60 -28.31 24.27
CA ALA A 14 -47.65 -27.27 24.19
C ALA A 14 -48.38 -27.09 25.55
N VAL A 15 -48.62 -25.90 26.14
CA VAL A 15 -48.80 -24.48 25.72
C VAL A 15 -48.41 -23.59 26.93
N THR A 16 -47.82 -22.38 26.92
CA THR A 16 -47.04 -21.51 25.98
C THR A 16 -46.00 -20.75 26.86
N THR A 17 -45.48 -19.51 26.74
CA THR A 17 -45.62 -18.25 25.97
C THR A 17 -44.28 -17.47 26.17
N ARG A 18 -43.90 -16.28 25.65
CA ARG A 18 -44.53 -15.14 24.95
C ARG A 18 -43.42 -14.42 24.15
N SER A 19 -43.70 -13.86 22.96
CA SER A 19 -42.70 -13.19 22.09
C SER A 19 -43.27 -11.92 21.44
N ALA A 20 -42.49 -10.85 21.38
CA ALA A 20 -42.91 -9.56 20.81
C ALA A 20 -42.10 -9.21 19.53
N PRO A 21 -42.71 -9.17 18.34
CA PRO A 21 -42.06 -8.64 17.14
C PRO A 21 -42.15 -7.10 17.09
N ARG A 22 -41.06 -6.43 16.72
CA ARG A 22 -41.13 -5.02 16.28
C ARG A 22 -41.54 -4.96 14.81
N ALA A 23 -42.72 -4.43 14.53
CA ALA A 23 -43.14 -4.11 13.16
C ALA A 23 -42.57 -2.75 12.75
N PHE A 24 -42.13 -2.63 11.49
CA PHE A 24 -41.89 -1.33 10.87
C PHE A 24 -43.19 -0.79 10.29
N THR A 25 -43.61 0.41 10.72
CA THR A 25 -44.80 1.09 10.20
C THR A 25 -44.41 2.27 9.32
N THR A 26 -44.73 2.20 8.03
CA THR A 26 -44.65 3.35 7.12
C THR A 26 -45.85 4.28 7.34
N SER A 27 -45.60 5.56 7.63
CA SER A 27 -46.66 6.59 7.67
C SER A 27 -46.27 7.81 6.85
N SER A 28 -46.95 8.03 5.73
CA SER A 28 -46.92 9.27 4.98
C SER A 28 -47.79 10.33 5.67
N ALA A 29 -47.22 11.49 5.99
CA ALA A 29 -47.98 12.66 6.45
C ALA A 29 -47.50 13.91 5.71
N VAL A 30 -48.39 14.54 4.96
CA VAL A 30 -48.15 15.83 4.30
C VAL A 30 -48.64 16.94 5.22
N ALA A 31 -47.80 17.94 5.47
CA ALA A 31 -48.18 19.16 6.20
C ALA A 31 -47.87 20.38 5.32
N ALA A 32 -48.92 21.07 4.88
CA ALA A 32 -48.81 22.32 4.13
C ALA A 32 -48.89 23.53 5.08
N VAL A 33 -48.16 24.60 4.79
CA VAL A 33 -48.25 25.90 5.49
C VAL A 33 -48.35 27.01 4.43
N GLN A 34 -49.35 27.90 4.57
CA GLN A 34 -49.56 29.01 3.66
C GLN A 34 -49.09 30.36 4.23
N ALA A 35 -48.33 31.08 3.39
CA ALA A 35 -48.39 32.53 3.15
C ALA A 35 -48.37 33.55 4.30
N ALA A 36 -47.34 34.41 4.28
CA ALA A 36 -47.45 35.83 4.62
C ALA A 36 -46.63 36.67 3.60
N LYS A 37 -47.01 37.94 3.36
CA LYS A 37 -46.38 38.84 2.36
C LYS A 37 -46.01 40.21 2.95
N LYS A 38 -44.80 40.73 2.59
CA LYS A 38 -44.41 42.13 2.20
C LYS A 38 -42.93 42.40 2.61
N VAL A 39 -41.94 42.56 1.72
CA VAL A 39 -41.66 43.71 0.78
C VAL A 39 -41.39 45.03 1.54
N PRO A 40 -40.31 45.84 1.28
CA PRO A 40 -39.45 45.93 0.07
C PRO A 40 -37.89 46.09 0.22
N SER A 41 -37.19 45.90 -0.91
CA SER A 41 -35.99 46.61 -1.47
C SER A 41 -34.71 46.94 -0.65
N GLY A 42 -33.54 46.59 -1.23
CA GLY A 42 -32.21 47.14 -0.90
C GLY A 42 -31.16 46.88 -2.01
N VAL A 43 -30.76 47.91 -2.76
CA VAL A 43 -30.03 47.82 -4.05
C VAL A 43 -28.55 47.43 -3.93
N ARG A 44 -28.04 46.62 -4.89
CA ARG A 44 -26.66 46.76 -5.42
C ARG A 44 -26.58 46.45 -6.92
N ASN A 45 -25.55 46.98 -7.59
CA ASN A 45 -25.55 47.23 -9.04
C ASN A 45 -24.87 46.17 -9.91
N LYS A 46 -25.55 45.88 -11.04
CA LYS A 46 -25.07 45.79 -12.44
C LYS A 46 -23.62 45.33 -12.72
N ALA A 47 -23.53 44.26 -13.52
CA ALA A 47 -22.65 44.24 -14.70
C ALA A 47 -23.51 44.52 -15.96
N THR A 48 -22.91 45.04 -17.04
CA THR A 48 -23.64 45.55 -18.23
C THR A 48 -23.67 44.56 -19.40
N ALA A 49 -24.72 44.65 -20.22
CA ALA A 49 -24.90 43.89 -21.45
C ALA A 49 -24.98 44.80 -22.69
N ALA A 50 -24.61 44.26 -23.84
CA ALA A 50 -24.84 44.80 -25.18
C ALA A 50 -25.14 43.59 -26.09
N SER A 51 -26.39 43.36 -26.53
CA SER A 51 -27.17 44.06 -27.57
C SER A 51 -26.77 43.64 -29.00
N SER A 52 -27.65 42.86 -29.63
CA SER A 52 -27.51 42.30 -30.98
C SER A 52 -28.08 43.21 -32.08
N ALA A 53 -27.47 43.22 -33.27
CA ALA A 53 -28.06 43.79 -34.49
C ALA A 53 -27.63 43.01 -35.76
N ALA A 54 -28.61 42.82 -36.66
CA ALA A 54 -28.60 42.48 -38.10
C ALA A 54 -27.44 41.66 -38.77
N PRO A 55 -27.77 40.78 -39.76
CA PRO A 55 -26.77 40.04 -40.54
C PRO A 55 -26.33 40.78 -41.81
N GLU A 56 -25.06 40.61 -42.20
CA GLU A 56 -24.58 40.91 -43.56
C GLU A 56 -24.57 39.66 -44.45
N ILE A 57 -24.82 39.87 -45.75
CA ILE A 57 -24.84 38.83 -46.78
C ILE A 57 -23.42 38.66 -47.34
N ARG A 58 -22.99 37.41 -47.57
CA ARG A 58 -21.81 37.10 -48.41
C ARG A 58 -22.21 36.25 -49.61
N GLU A 59 -21.58 36.55 -50.74
CA GLU A 59 -21.93 35.99 -52.05
C GLU A 59 -21.23 34.64 -52.32
N ALA A 60 -21.91 33.80 -53.12
CA ALA A 60 -21.43 32.67 -53.94
C ALA A 60 -20.37 31.69 -53.37
N PRO A 61 -20.69 30.38 -53.23
CA PRO A 61 -19.72 29.32 -52.93
C PRO A 61 -19.00 28.79 -54.18
N ALA A 62 -17.80 28.23 -53.98
CA ALA A 62 -17.06 27.43 -54.97
C ALA A 62 -16.76 26.02 -54.39
N PRO A 63 -16.62 24.97 -55.22
CA PRO A 63 -17.39 23.75 -54.95
C PRO A 63 -16.61 22.60 -54.31
N ALA A 64 -17.36 21.71 -53.65
CA ALA A 64 -16.87 20.39 -53.24
C ALA A 64 -16.63 19.50 -54.46
N PHE A 65 -15.50 18.79 -54.47
CA PHE A 65 -15.16 17.83 -55.53
C PHE A 65 -15.02 16.41 -54.98
N ASN A 66 -16.06 15.60 -55.17
CA ASN A 66 -15.98 14.15 -55.03
C ASN A 66 -17.08 13.50 -55.89
N ALA A 67 -16.82 13.35 -57.19
CA ALA A 67 -17.66 12.62 -58.14
C ALA A 67 -16.81 12.15 -59.34
N GLU A 68 -16.92 10.88 -59.72
CA GLU A 68 -16.15 10.25 -60.80
C GLU A 68 -16.83 10.35 -62.18
N LYS A 69 -16.02 10.35 -63.25
CA LYS A 69 -16.08 9.51 -64.49
C LYS A 69 -15.29 10.20 -65.63
N ASP A 70 -14.72 9.51 -66.62
CA ASP A 70 -15.13 8.22 -67.19
C ASP A 70 -13.97 7.31 -67.69
N ARG A 71 -14.33 6.02 -67.86
CA ARG A 71 -13.81 4.93 -68.70
C ARG A 71 -12.34 4.78 -69.17
N SER A 72 -11.91 3.54 -68.91
CA SER A 72 -11.29 2.56 -69.84
C SER A 72 -9.81 2.66 -70.21
N HIS A 73 -9.04 1.71 -69.67
CA HIS A 73 -8.32 0.73 -70.47
C HIS A 73 -8.38 -0.65 -69.80
N VAL A 74 -8.60 -1.72 -70.59
CA VAL A 74 -8.58 -3.12 -70.13
C VAL A 74 -7.26 -3.76 -70.54
N GLN A 75 -6.48 -4.27 -69.59
CA GLN A 75 -5.33 -5.16 -69.79
C GLN A 75 -5.31 -6.20 -68.64
N PRO A 76 -4.69 -7.39 -68.84
CA PRO A 76 -5.10 -8.61 -68.13
C PRO A 76 -4.45 -8.83 -66.76
N LEU A 77 -5.08 -9.72 -65.98
CA LEU A 77 -4.55 -10.26 -64.72
C LEU A 77 -3.27 -11.07 -64.96
N VAL A 78 -2.11 -10.43 -64.73
CA VAL A 78 -0.84 -11.13 -64.51
C VAL A 78 -0.61 -11.22 -63.02
N ASN A 79 -0.62 -12.44 -62.49
CA ASN A 79 -0.44 -12.69 -61.06
C ASN A 79 1.02 -12.37 -60.67
N PRO A 80 1.29 -11.34 -59.85
CA PRO A 80 2.63 -11.16 -59.31
C PRO A 80 2.88 -12.34 -58.39
N ARG A 81 3.92 -13.14 -58.66
CA ARG A 81 4.47 -14.01 -57.61
C ARG A 81 4.79 -13.07 -56.43
N GLY A 82 4.17 -13.32 -55.28
CA GLY A 82 4.45 -12.54 -54.08
C GLY A 82 5.97 -12.56 -53.82
N PRO A 83 6.54 -11.50 -53.24
CA PRO A 83 7.90 -11.60 -52.73
C PRO A 83 7.98 -12.82 -51.81
N GLU A 84 9.03 -13.62 -51.97
CA GLU A 84 9.28 -14.76 -51.09
C GLU A 84 9.28 -14.23 -49.64
N MET A 85 8.61 -14.95 -48.73
CA MET A 85 8.40 -14.45 -47.38
C MET A 85 9.75 -14.36 -46.66
N ASP A 86 10.27 -13.13 -46.56
CA ASP A 86 11.45 -12.82 -45.77
C ASP A 86 11.24 -13.32 -44.33
N GLU A 87 12.21 -14.11 -43.84
CA GLU A 87 12.13 -14.78 -42.54
C GLU A 87 12.07 -13.79 -41.37
N SER A 88 12.34 -12.50 -41.61
CA SER A 88 12.09 -11.40 -40.68
C SER A 88 10.63 -11.28 -40.21
N TYR A 89 9.65 -11.73 -41.01
CA TYR A 89 8.22 -11.59 -40.69
C TYR A 89 7.72 -12.51 -39.56
N VAL A 90 8.48 -13.54 -39.17
CA VAL A 90 8.04 -14.57 -38.21
C VAL A 90 7.63 -14.00 -36.85
N ASN A 91 8.18 -12.84 -36.45
CA ASN A 91 7.88 -12.20 -35.15
C ASN A 91 6.60 -11.33 -35.13
N LEU A 92 5.96 -11.05 -36.27
CA LEU A 92 4.78 -10.16 -36.36
C LEU A 92 3.42 -10.88 -36.38
N ALA A 93 3.42 -12.22 -36.44
CA ALA A 93 2.22 -13.05 -36.53
C ALA A 93 1.65 -13.69 -35.23
N PRO A 94 2.26 -13.65 -34.03
CA PRO A 94 1.98 -14.61 -32.94
C PRO A 94 0.59 -14.51 -32.29
N PHE A 95 -0.18 -13.46 -32.60
CA PHE A 95 -1.51 -13.23 -32.04
C PHE A 95 -2.65 -13.38 -33.08
N ILE A 96 -2.35 -13.59 -34.36
CA ILE A 96 -3.40 -13.71 -35.39
C ILE A 96 -4.19 -15.00 -35.17
N GLY A 97 -5.51 -14.91 -35.20
CA GLY A 97 -6.42 -16.03 -34.94
C GLY A 97 -6.77 -16.24 -33.47
N LYS A 98 -6.08 -15.57 -32.53
CA LYS A 98 -6.40 -15.61 -31.10
C LYS A 98 -7.51 -14.64 -30.71
N THR A 99 -8.32 -15.04 -29.73
CA THR A 99 -9.21 -14.15 -28.97
C THR A 99 -8.43 -13.17 -28.10
N GLY A 100 -9.06 -12.07 -27.68
CA GLY A 100 -8.50 -11.16 -26.68
C GLY A 100 -8.18 -11.83 -25.34
N GLY A 101 -8.95 -12.85 -24.94
CA GLY A 101 -8.66 -13.69 -23.77
C GLY A 101 -7.36 -14.49 -23.89
N GLU A 102 -7.15 -15.18 -25.02
CA GLU A 102 -5.90 -15.92 -25.28
C GLU A 102 -4.69 -14.97 -25.45
N ILE A 103 -4.92 -13.77 -25.99
CA ILE A 103 -3.91 -12.73 -26.08
C ILE A 103 -3.52 -12.27 -24.67
N PHE A 104 -4.48 -12.05 -23.76
CA PHE A 104 -4.20 -11.76 -22.36
C PHE A 104 -3.37 -12.88 -21.70
N HIS A 105 -3.75 -14.14 -21.88
CA HIS A 105 -3.05 -15.31 -21.34
C HIS A 105 -1.56 -15.36 -21.76
N GLU A 106 -1.31 -15.25 -23.07
CA GLU A 106 0.04 -15.20 -23.64
C GLU A 106 0.84 -13.96 -23.17
N MET A 107 0.18 -12.82 -22.98
CA MET A 107 0.83 -11.61 -22.46
C MET A 107 1.19 -11.72 -20.98
N MET A 108 0.41 -12.43 -20.15
CA MET A 108 0.79 -12.72 -18.76
C MET A 108 2.05 -13.60 -18.70
N LEU A 109 2.16 -14.59 -19.60
CA LEU A 109 3.37 -15.41 -19.75
C LEU A 109 4.59 -14.56 -20.13
N ARG A 110 4.44 -13.66 -21.12
CA ARG A 110 5.51 -12.74 -21.58
C ARG A 110 5.97 -11.75 -20.51
N GLN A 111 5.04 -11.26 -19.69
CA GLN A 111 5.33 -10.40 -18.54
C GLN A 111 5.87 -11.17 -17.31
N GLY A 112 6.14 -12.48 -17.44
CA GLY A 112 6.74 -13.31 -16.39
C GLY A 112 5.83 -13.53 -15.17
N VAL A 113 4.52 -13.33 -15.33
CA VAL A 113 3.53 -13.50 -14.26
C VAL A 113 3.50 -14.96 -13.81
N LYS A 114 3.37 -15.16 -12.49
CA LYS A 114 3.29 -16.49 -11.85
C LYS A 114 2.06 -16.67 -10.97
N HIS A 115 1.42 -15.58 -10.54
CA HIS A 115 0.25 -15.61 -9.69
C HIS A 115 -0.70 -14.50 -10.13
N ILE A 116 -2.01 -14.80 -10.18
CA ILE A 116 -3.08 -13.83 -10.41
C ILE A 116 -4.06 -13.95 -9.25
N PHE A 117 -4.45 -12.81 -8.67
CA PHE A 117 -5.45 -12.72 -7.60
C PHE A 117 -6.74 -12.18 -8.21
N GLY A 118 -7.88 -12.85 -8.07
CA GLY A 118 -9.04 -12.41 -8.86
C GLY A 118 -10.36 -13.12 -8.61
N TYR A 119 -11.43 -12.56 -9.18
CA TYR A 119 -12.79 -13.05 -9.01
C TYR A 119 -13.57 -13.04 -10.34
N PRO A 120 -14.25 -14.14 -10.74
CA PRO A 120 -14.93 -14.24 -12.01
C PRO A 120 -16.25 -13.45 -12.06
N GLY A 121 -16.69 -13.07 -13.25
CA GLY A 121 -18.01 -12.49 -13.46
C GLY A 121 -18.34 -12.21 -14.92
N GLY A 122 -19.61 -11.87 -15.20
CA GLY A 122 -20.22 -11.93 -16.53
C GLY A 122 -19.52 -11.13 -17.64
N ALA A 123 -18.85 -10.03 -17.30
CA ALA A 123 -18.10 -9.19 -18.24
C ALA A 123 -16.72 -9.77 -18.62
N ILE A 124 -16.03 -10.41 -17.67
CA ILE A 124 -14.64 -10.87 -17.81
C ILE A 124 -14.53 -12.35 -18.23
N LEU A 125 -15.67 -13.04 -18.42
CA LEU A 125 -15.72 -14.46 -18.82
C LEU A 125 -14.82 -14.84 -20.01
N PRO A 126 -14.67 -14.06 -21.10
CA PRO A 126 -13.78 -14.44 -22.21
C PRO A 126 -12.30 -14.56 -21.81
N VAL A 127 -11.89 -13.85 -20.76
CA VAL A 127 -10.54 -13.97 -20.19
C VAL A 127 -10.46 -15.16 -19.23
N PHE A 128 -11.47 -15.38 -18.40
CA PHE A 128 -11.52 -16.54 -17.50
C PHE A 128 -11.56 -17.89 -18.24
N ASP A 129 -12.25 -17.95 -19.37
CA ASP A 129 -12.28 -19.11 -20.27
C ASP A 129 -10.88 -19.40 -20.86
N ALA A 130 -10.20 -18.36 -21.36
CA ALA A 130 -8.86 -18.48 -21.94
C ALA A 130 -7.74 -18.82 -20.93
N ILE A 131 -7.94 -18.60 -19.63
CA ILE A 131 -7.01 -19.02 -18.57
C ILE A 131 -7.41 -20.35 -17.90
N TYR A 132 -8.50 -20.99 -18.34
CA TYR A 132 -9.01 -22.23 -17.75
C TYR A 132 -7.96 -23.35 -17.80
N ASN A 133 -7.60 -23.87 -16.62
CA ASN A 133 -6.52 -24.87 -16.43
C ASN A 133 -5.16 -24.44 -17.04
N SER A 134 -4.87 -23.13 -17.07
CA SER A 134 -3.54 -22.59 -17.39
C SER A 134 -2.46 -23.24 -16.53
N LYS A 135 -1.33 -23.61 -17.15
CA LYS A 135 -0.16 -24.20 -16.47
C LYS A 135 1.00 -23.21 -16.30
N HIS A 136 0.77 -21.93 -16.58
CA HIS A 136 1.83 -20.91 -16.65
C HIS A 136 1.92 -20.03 -15.40
N PHE A 137 0.82 -19.92 -14.67
CA PHE A 137 0.64 -19.14 -13.45
C PHE A 137 -0.50 -19.76 -12.64
N ASP A 138 -0.44 -19.62 -11.32
CA ASP A 138 -1.49 -20.05 -10.40
C ASP A 138 -2.54 -18.93 -10.20
N PHE A 139 -3.76 -19.32 -9.82
CA PHE A 139 -4.88 -18.40 -9.61
C PHE A 139 -5.41 -18.49 -8.19
N VAL A 140 -5.40 -17.37 -7.46
CA VAL A 140 -5.90 -17.27 -6.09
C VAL A 140 -7.26 -16.58 -6.08
N LEU A 141 -8.29 -17.34 -5.68
CA LEU A 141 -9.68 -16.88 -5.59
C LEU A 141 -9.99 -16.43 -4.14
N PRO A 142 -10.11 -15.11 -3.88
CA PRO A 142 -10.46 -14.60 -2.55
C PRO A 142 -11.94 -14.87 -2.25
N LYS A 143 -12.50 -14.21 -1.23
CA LYS A 143 -13.95 -14.11 -0.99
C LYS A 143 -14.50 -12.71 -1.26
N HIS A 144 -13.63 -11.70 -1.38
CA HIS A 144 -13.96 -10.36 -1.85
C HIS A 144 -12.85 -9.81 -2.76
N GLU A 145 -13.17 -8.97 -3.75
CA GLU A 145 -12.15 -8.43 -4.67
C GLU A 145 -11.17 -7.47 -3.97
N GLN A 146 -11.58 -6.82 -2.86
CA GLN A 146 -10.65 -6.12 -1.97
C GLN A 146 -9.55 -7.06 -1.45
N GLY A 147 -9.92 -8.31 -1.16
CA GLY A 147 -8.99 -9.39 -0.79
C GLY A 147 -7.98 -9.66 -1.89
N ALA A 148 -8.41 -9.82 -3.15
CA ALA A 148 -7.49 -9.95 -4.29
C ALA A 148 -6.54 -8.75 -4.44
N GLY A 149 -7.04 -7.53 -4.23
CA GLY A 149 -6.21 -6.32 -4.27
C GLY A 149 -5.11 -6.33 -3.19
N HIS A 150 -5.47 -6.46 -1.91
CA HIS A 150 -4.49 -6.47 -0.83
C HIS A 150 -3.57 -7.72 -0.86
N MET A 151 -4.04 -8.86 -1.38
CA MET A 151 -3.17 -10.01 -1.69
C MET A 151 -2.15 -9.68 -2.79
N ALA A 152 -2.57 -9.02 -3.88
CA ALA A 152 -1.65 -8.58 -4.93
C ALA A 152 -0.62 -7.57 -4.39
N GLU A 153 -1.00 -6.69 -3.45
CA GLU A 153 -0.08 -5.77 -2.78
C GLU A 153 0.93 -6.49 -1.87
N GLY A 154 0.48 -7.42 -1.03
CA GLY A 154 1.35 -8.20 -0.15
C GLY A 154 2.33 -9.07 -0.94
N TYR A 155 1.82 -9.69 -2.02
CA TYR A 155 2.64 -10.40 -3.01
C TYR A 155 3.70 -9.49 -3.65
N ALA A 156 3.31 -8.28 -4.05
CA ALA A 156 4.22 -7.32 -4.68
C ALA A 156 5.32 -6.84 -3.73
N ARG A 157 4.97 -6.56 -2.46
CA ARG A 157 5.95 -6.15 -1.44
C ARG A 157 6.93 -7.26 -1.07
N ALA A 158 6.47 -8.50 -0.94
CA ALA A 158 7.31 -9.65 -0.59
C ALA A 158 8.20 -10.16 -1.76
N SER A 159 7.72 -10.06 -3.01
CA SER A 159 8.46 -10.52 -4.20
C SER A 159 9.29 -9.43 -4.89
N GLY A 160 8.88 -8.16 -4.80
CA GLY A 160 9.40 -7.07 -5.63
C GLY A 160 8.90 -7.08 -7.09
N LYS A 161 7.92 -7.92 -7.43
CA LYS A 161 7.27 -7.98 -8.75
C LYS A 161 5.90 -7.30 -8.72
N PRO A 162 5.29 -6.93 -9.86
CA PRO A 162 3.91 -6.44 -9.87
C PRO A 162 2.92 -7.48 -9.34
N GLY A 163 1.98 -7.04 -8.50
CA GLY A 163 0.79 -7.80 -8.17
C GLY A 163 -0.22 -7.70 -9.31
N VAL A 164 -0.77 -8.84 -9.77
CA VAL A 164 -1.75 -8.86 -10.87
C VAL A 164 -3.13 -9.19 -10.33
N VAL A 165 -4.08 -8.30 -10.58
CA VAL A 165 -5.49 -8.44 -10.17
C VAL A 165 -6.37 -8.67 -11.40
N LEU A 166 -7.30 -9.63 -11.34
CA LEU A 166 -8.24 -9.90 -12.43
C LEU A 166 -9.69 -10.01 -11.92
N VAL A 167 -10.54 -9.02 -12.24
CA VAL A 167 -11.90 -8.89 -11.70
C VAL A 167 -12.95 -8.60 -12.79
N THR A 168 -14.22 -8.70 -12.44
CA THR A 168 -15.34 -8.36 -13.33
C THR A 168 -15.68 -6.86 -13.32
N SER A 169 -16.66 -6.45 -14.15
CA SER A 169 -17.13 -5.07 -14.26
C SER A 169 -17.94 -4.62 -13.03
N GLY A 170 -18.30 -3.34 -12.99
CA GLY A 170 -19.21 -2.77 -12.00
C GLY A 170 -18.73 -3.08 -10.56
N PRO A 171 -19.47 -3.88 -9.77
CA PRO A 171 -19.13 -4.17 -8.37
C PRO A 171 -17.70 -4.68 -8.18
N GLY A 172 -17.22 -5.63 -9.00
CA GLY A 172 -15.89 -6.21 -8.82
C GLY A 172 -14.76 -5.21 -9.07
N ALA A 173 -14.97 -4.27 -10.00
CA ALA A 173 -14.06 -3.18 -10.26
C ALA A 173 -14.15 -2.04 -9.21
N THR A 174 -15.32 -1.80 -8.61
CA THR A 174 -15.45 -0.83 -7.51
C THR A 174 -14.90 -1.36 -6.19
N ASN A 175 -14.91 -2.67 -5.97
CA ASN A 175 -14.37 -3.33 -4.78
C ASN A 175 -12.82 -3.26 -4.69
N VAL A 176 -12.13 -3.00 -5.81
CA VAL A 176 -10.65 -2.83 -5.85
C VAL A 176 -10.18 -1.37 -5.76
N ILE A 177 -11.09 -0.39 -5.59
CA ILE A 177 -10.72 1.04 -5.44
C ILE A 177 -9.86 1.28 -4.19
N THR A 178 -10.20 0.68 -3.04
CA THR A 178 -9.41 0.85 -1.81
C THR A 178 -7.99 0.29 -1.94
N PRO A 179 -7.76 -0.97 -2.39
CA PRO A 179 -6.42 -1.48 -2.70
C PRO A 179 -5.64 -0.63 -3.72
N MET A 180 -6.30 -0.05 -4.73
CA MET A 180 -5.63 0.88 -5.63
C MET A 180 -5.22 2.17 -4.91
N GLN A 181 -6.06 2.74 -4.06
CA GLN A 181 -5.66 3.93 -3.30
C GLN A 181 -4.53 3.61 -2.29
N ASP A 182 -4.51 2.42 -1.70
CA ASP A 182 -3.44 1.97 -0.80
C ASP A 182 -2.11 1.82 -1.55
N ALA A 183 -2.12 1.04 -2.63
CA ALA A 183 -0.97 0.85 -3.50
C ALA A 183 -0.42 2.16 -4.08
N LEU A 184 -1.27 3.16 -4.35
CA LEU A 184 -0.82 4.49 -4.80
C LEU A 184 -0.21 5.31 -3.64
N SER A 185 -0.81 5.25 -2.46
CA SER A 185 -0.31 5.92 -1.25
C SER A 185 1.05 5.38 -0.83
N ASP A 186 1.25 4.06 -0.86
CA ASP A 186 2.47 3.38 -0.43
C ASP A 186 3.49 3.21 -1.57
N GLY A 187 3.06 3.15 -2.82
CA GLY A 187 3.94 2.98 -3.98
C GLY A 187 4.25 1.52 -4.27
N THR A 188 3.21 0.70 -4.31
CA THR A 188 3.24 -0.75 -4.56
C THR A 188 2.89 -1.02 -6.03
N PRO A 189 3.72 -1.74 -6.81
CA PRO A 189 3.42 -2.03 -8.21
C PRO A 189 2.24 -3.01 -8.31
N MET A 190 1.13 -2.57 -8.92
CA MET A 190 -0.05 -3.40 -9.13
C MET A 190 -0.65 -3.15 -10.51
N VAL A 191 -1.08 -4.21 -11.19
CA VAL A 191 -1.75 -4.13 -12.49
C VAL A 191 -3.14 -4.73 -12.33
N VAL A 192 -4.15 -3.88 -12.40
CA VAL A 192 -5.56 -4.27 -12.26
C VAL A 192 -6.19 -4.43 -13.64
N PHE A 193 -6.67 -5.63 -13.93
CA PHE A 193 -7.48 -5.93 -15.09
C PHE A 193 -8.93 -6.11 -14.65
N CYS A 194 -9.83 -5.25 -15.13
CA CYS A 194 -11.26 -5.39 -14.90
C CYS A 194 -11.99 -5.63 -16.23
N GLY A 195 -12.99 -6.52 -16.21
CA GLY A 195 -13.93 -6.63 -17.32
C GLY A 195 -14.81 -5.39 -17.43
N GLN A 196 -15.36 -5.13 -18.61
CA GLN A 196 -16.36 -4.08 -18.86
C GLN A 196 -17.51 -4.63 -19.70
N VAL A 197 -18.67 -3.96 -19.64
CA VAL A 197 -19.79 -4.22 -20.58
C VAL A 197 -19.31 -4.09 -22.05
N PRO A 198 -19.99 -4.73 -23.02
CA PRO A 198 -19.62 -4.60 -24.43
C PRO A 198 -19.55 -3.14 -24.89
N THR A 199 -18.64 -2.78 -25.80
CA THR A 199 -18.44 -1.38 -26.21
C THR A 199 -19.70 -0.68 -26.70
N SER A 200 -20.64 -1.42 -27.30
CA SER A 200 -21.95 -0.93 -27.76
C SER A 200 -22.96 -0.59 -26.66
N ALA A 201 -22.64 -0.91 -25.40
CA ALA A 201 -23.49 -0.67 -24.23
C ALA A 201 -22.88 0.34 -23.24
N ILE A 202 -21.68 0.88 -23.53
CA ILE A 202 -21.01 1.86 -22.68
C ILE A 202 -21.69 3.22 -22.82
N GLY A 203 -22.01 3.85 -21.69
CA GLY A 203 -22.78 5.09 -21.59
C GLY A 203 -24.30 4.89 -21.65
N SER A 204 -24.81 3.71 -21.28
CA SER A 204 -26.26 3.40 -21.34
C SER A 204 -26.88 2.93 -20.01
N ASP A 205 -26.14 3.07 -18.90
CA ASP A 205 -26.50 2.55 -17.57
C ASP A 205 -26.75 1.03 -17.60
N ALA A 206 -25.88 0.30 -18.31
CA ALA A 206 -26.04 -1.13 -18.58
C ALA A 206 -25.81 -2.00 -17.32
N PHE A 207 -26.29 -3.26 -17.38
CA PHE A 207 -26.14 -4.20 -16.27
C PHE A 207 -24.66 -4.45 -15.94
N GLN A 208 -24.27 -4.15 -14.69
CA GLN A 208 -22.89 -4.14 -14.18
C GLN A 208 -21.94 -3.20 -14.95
N GLU A 209 -22.46 -2.12 -15.54
CA GLU A 209 -21.64 -0.98 -15.98
C GLU A 209 -21.19 -0.13 -14.78
N ALA A 210 -19.99 0.43 -14.87
CA ALA A 210 -19.54 1.58 -14.09
C ALA A 210 -18.44 2.32 -14.86
N ASP A 211 -18.33 3.64 -14.69
CA ASP A 211 -17.17 4.41 -15.19
C ASP A 211 -15.93 4.16 -14.31
N VAL A 212 -15.39 2.95 -14.40
CA VAL A 212 -14.18 2.52 -13.67
C VAL A 212 -12.99 3.41 -14.04
N ILE A 213 -12.94 3.91 -15.29
CA ILE A 213 -11.91 4.85 -15.77
C ILE A 213 -12.03 6.22 -15.09
N GLY A 214 -13.25 6.68 -14.82
CA GLY A 214 -13.54 7.87 -14.01
C GLY A 214 -13.16 7.69 -12.55
N ILE A 215 -13.70 6.64 -11.92
CA ILE A 215 -13.55 6.37 -10.48
C ILE A 215 -12.07 6.11 -10.13
N SER A 216 -11.38 5.26 -10.89
CA SER A 216 -9.98 4.88 -10.58
C SER A 216 -8.93 5.94 -10.96
N ARG A 217 -9.32 7.04 -11.62
CA ARG A 217 -8.39 8.07 -12.13
C ARG A 217 -7.58 8.76 -11.03
N ALA A 218 -8.14 8.89 -9.84
CA ALA A 218 -7.48 9.52 -8.69
C ALA A 218 -6.59 8.55 -7.91
N CYS A 219 -6.90 7.25 -7.94
CA CYS A 219 -6.22 6.19 -7.18
C CYS A 219 -5.29 5.30 -8.04
N THR A 220 -4.98 5.69 -9.27
CA THR A 220 -4.02 5.01 -10.15
C THR A 220 -2.91 5.96 -10.64
N LYS A 221 -1.76 5.42 -11.03
CA LYS A 221 -0.74 6.16 -11.80
C LYS A 221 -1.23 6.46 -13.22
N TRP A 222 -2.01 5.55 -13.79
CA TRP A 222 -2.56 5.60 -15.14
C TRP A 222 -3.68 4.58 -15.26
N ASN A 223 -4.68 4.87 -16.10
CA ASN A 223 -5.70 3.90 -16.48
C ASN A 223 -6.08 4.03 -17.97
N VAL A 224 -6.60 2.95 -18.55
CA VAL A 224 -7.03 2.90 -19.96
C VAL A 224 -8.17 1.91 -20.16
N MET A 225 -9.07 2.20 -21.09
CA MET A 225 -10.04 1.24 -21.62
C MET A 225 -9.56 0.76 -22.99
N VAL A 226 -9.48 -0.56 -23.17
CA VAL A 226 -9.06 -1.19 -24.44
C VAL A 226 -10.22 -1.15 -25.43
N LYS A 227 -10.07 -0.43 -26.55
CA LYS A 227 -11.18 -0.20 -27.49
C LYS A 227 -11.28 -1.23 -28.61
N ASN A 228 -10.23 -2.05 -28.80
CA ASN A 228 -10.16 -3.11 -29.80
C ASN A 228 -9.03 -4.10 -29.46
N VAL A 229 -9.15 -5.35 -29.93
CA VAL A 229 -8.19 -6.42 -29.60
C VAL A 229 -6.77 -6.15 -30.15
N ALA A 230 -6.63 -5.35 -31.20
CA ALA A 230 -5.32 -5.04 -31.81
C ALA A 230 -4.45 -4.11 -30.94
N GLU A 231 -5.01 -3.33 -30.01
CA GLU A 231 -4.21 -2.55 -29.06
C GLU A 231 -3.93 -3.28 -27.73
N LEU A 232 -4.57 -4.43 -27.46
CA LEU A 232 -4.52 -5.11 -26.16
C LEU A 232 -3.08 -5.46 -25.70
N PRO A 233 -2.18 -6.06 -26.52
CA PRO A 233 -0.80 -6.33 -26.11
C PRO A 233 -0.04 -5.05 -25.72
N ARG A 234 -0.20 -3.98 -26.50
CA ARG A 234 0.44 -2.69 -26.21
C ARG A 234 -0.07 -2.10 -24.89
N ARG A 235 -1.38 -2.17 -24.61
CA ARG A 235 -1.94 -1.68 -23.34
C ARG A 235 -1.48 -2.50 -22.13
N ILE A 236 -1.29 -3.81 -22.29
CA ILE A 236 -0.70 -4.65 -21.23
C ILE A 236 0.75 -4.24 -20.98
N ASN A 237 1.56 -4.05 -22.02
CA ASN A 237 2.95 -3.61 -21.86
C ASN A 237 3.04 -2.21 -21.21
N GLU A 238 2.26 -1.23 -21.69
CA GLU A 238 2.15 0.10 -21.09
C GLU A 238 1.76 0.03 -19.60
N ALA A 239 0.82 -0.85 -19.24
CA ALA A 239 0.40 -1.05 -17.86
C ALA A 239 1.53 -1.56 -16.96
N PHE A 240 2.22 -2.64 -17.36
CA PHE A 240 3.34 -3.19 -16.58
C PHE A 240 4.48 -2.19 -16.45
N GLU A 241 4.88 -1.52 -17.54
CA GLU A 241 5.94 -0.52 -17.54
C GLU A 241 5.61 0.68 -16.64
N ILE A 242 4.39 1.23 -16.73
CA ILE A 242 3.95 2.34 -15.88
C ILE A 242 3.80 1.89 -14.42
N ALA A 243 3.40 0.64 -14.14
CA ALA A 243 3.33 0.15 -12.76
C ALA A 243 4.71 0.07 -12.08
N THR A 244 5.77 -0.29 -12.82
CA THR A 244 7.12 -0.49 -12.28
C THR A 244 8.06 0.71 -12.36
N SER A 245 7.88 1.63 -13.33
CA SER A 245 8.81 2.73 -13.59
C SER A 245 8.67 3.92 -12.62
N GLY A 246 9.76 4.65 -12.37
CA GLY A 246 9.78 5.76 -11.41
C GLY A 246 9.49 5.28 -9.98
N ARG A 247 8.65 6.01 -9.22
CA ARG A 247 8.02 5.41 -8.02
C ARG A 247 6.98 4.38 -8.48
N PRO A 248 7.04 3.11 -8.04
CA PRO A 248 6.05 2.10 -8.42
C PRO A 248 4.64 2.47 -7.97
N GLY A 249 3.62 1.84 -8.54
CA GLY A 249 2.23 2.07 -8.15
C GLY A 249 1.21 1.29 -8.99
N PRO A 250 -0.08 1.49 -8.70
CA PRO A 250 -1.17 0.78 -9.36
C PRO A 250 -1.54 1.41 -10.71
N VAL A 251 -1.95 0.57 -11.65
CA VAL A 251 -2.58 0.96 -12.92
C VAL A 251 -3.82 0.11 -13.17
N LEU A 252 -4.74 0.59 -14.01
CA LEU A 252 -5.96 -0.14 -14.37
C LEU A 252 -6.16 -0.23 -15.89
N VAL A 253 -6.46 -1.44 -16.36
CA VAL A 253 -6.79 -1.73 -17.75
C VAL A 253 -8.21 -2.31 -17.79
N ASP A 254 -9.13 -1.53 -18.36
CA ASP A 254 -10.55 -1.87 -18.49
C ASP A 254 -10.80 -2.61 -19.82
N LEU A 255 -11.46 -3.77 -19.74
CA LEU A 255 -11.50 -4.80 -20.79
C LEU A 255 -12.95 -5.12 -21.22
N PRO A 256 -13.50 -4.42 -22.22
CA PRO A 256 -14.83 -4.74 -22.76
C PRO A 256 -14.98 -6.20 -23.20
N LYS A 257 -16.13 -6.78 -22.87
CA LYS A 257 -16.45 -8.20 -23.13
C LYS A 257 -16.38 -8.59 -24.61
N ASP A 258 -16.85 -7.70 -25.49
CA ASP A 258 -16.78 -7.88 -26.94
C ASP A 258 -15.34 -7.78 -27.45
N VAL A 259 -14.54 -6.86 -26.91
CA VAL A 259 -13.10 -6.74 -27.23
C VAL A 259 -12.34 -8.01 -26.83
N THR A 260 -12.57 -8.52 -25.62
CA THR A 260 -11.91 -9.74 -25.12
C THR A 260 -12.38 -11.02 -25.79
N ALA A 261 -13.65 -11.09 -26.22
CA ALA A 261 -14.17 -12.19 -27.05
C ALA A 261 -13.77 -12.10 -28.53
N SER A 262 -13.42 -10.91 -29.04
CA SER A 262 -13.08 -10.72 -30.45
C SER A 262 -11.75 -11.36 -30.83
N VAL A 263 -11.69 -11.90 -32.06
CA VAL A 263 -10.49 -12.55 -32.63
C VAL A 263 -9.66 -11.55 -33.41
N LEU A 264 -8.35 -11.50 -33.17
CA LEU A 264 -7.42 -10.67 -33.93
C LEU A 264 -7.21 -11.21 -35.36
N ARG A 265 -7.53 -10.38 -36.37
CA ARG A 265 -7.51 -10.76 -37.80
C ARG A 265 -6.43 -10.04 -38.63
N ARG A 266 -5.53 -9.30 -37.99
CA ARG A 266 -4.47 -8.51 -38.65
C ARG A 266 -3.19 -8.59 -37.82
N ALA A 267 -2.02 -8.54 -38.48
CA ALA A 267 -0.75 -8.33 -37.81
C ALA A 267 -0.74 -6.98 -37.07
N ILE A 268 0.02 -6.90 -36.00
CA ILE A 268 0.14 -5.69 -35.15
C ILE A 268 1.61 -5.44 -34.81
N PRO A 269 2.05 -4.17 -34.71
CA PRO A 269 3.34 -3.86 -34.10
C PRO A 269 3.24 -4.13 -32.59
N THR A 270 4.04 -5.08 -32.10
CA THR A 270 4.03 -5.49 -30.69
C THR A 270 4.90 -4.59 -29.79
N GLU A 271 5.77 -3.78 -30.39
CA GLU A 271 6.63 -2.84 -29.68
C GLU A 271 5.82 -1.75 -28.96
N VAL A 272 6.31 -1.32 -27.80
CA VAL A 272 5.69 -0.23 -27.05
C VAL A 272 6.04 1.09 -27.74
N ALA A 273 5.05 1.69 -28.39
CA ALA A 273 5.18 3.00 -29.05
C ALA A 273 5.21 4.18 -28.06
N LEU A 274 5.89 4.02 -26.92
CA LEU A 274 6.55 5.15 -26.27
C LEU A 274 7.60 5.70 -27.25
N PRO A 275 7.87 7.01 -27.29
CA PRO A 275 8.72 7.62 -28.31
C PRO A 275 10.18 7.09 -28.25
N SER A 276 10.44 6.06 -29.04
CA SER A 276 11.54 5.09 -28.85
C SER A 276 12.92 5.55 -29.34
N LEU A 277 13.01 6.74 -29.93
CA LEU A 277 14.27 7.38 -30.27
C LEU A 277 14.30 8.80 -29.67
N PRO A 278 15.18 9.08 -28.68
CA PRO A 278 15.33 10.43 -28.17
C PRO A 278 15.86 11.33 -29.30
N SER A 279 15.09 12.38 -29.61
CA SER A 279 15.46 13.40 -30.59
C SER A 279 16.81 14.05 -30.26
N GLN A 280 17.39 14.80 -31.20
CA GLN A 280 18.64 15.51 -30.94
C GLN A 280 18.52 16.49 -29.75
N ALA A 281 17.35 17.13 -29.58
CA ALA A 281 17.02 17.94 -28.42
C ALA A 281 16.86 17.10 -27.14
N SER A 282 16.21 15.93 -27.21
CA SER A 282 16.07 15.01 -26.08
C SER A 282 17.44 14.50 -25.60
N ARG A 283 18.36 14.18 -26.51
CA ARG A 283 19.74 13.78 -26.18
C ARG A 283 20.52 14.93 -25.53
N ALA A 284 20.37 16.16 -26.03
CA ALA A 284 20.97 17.34 -25.40
C ALA A 284 20.41 17.60 -23.99
N ALA A 285 19.11 17.44 -23.79
CA ALA A 285 18.47 17.54 -22.48
C ALA A 285 18.98 16.47 -21.50
N MET A 286 19.08 15.20 -21.92
CA MET A 286 19.66 14.13 -21.10
C MET A 286 21.12 14.39 -20.71
N ALA A 287 21.93 14.93 -21.63
CA ALA A 287 23.32 15.30 -21.32
C ALA A 287 23.42 16.47 -20.34
N LEU A 288 22.51 17.45 -20.43
CA LEU A 288 22.43 18.56 -19.47
C LEU A 288 22.00 18.08 -18.08
N LEU A 289 20.96 17.23 -18.01
CA LEU A 289 20.49 16.62 -16.76
C LEU A 289 21.57 15.77 -16.09
N HIS A 290 22.33 14.98 -16.87
CA HIS A 290 23.45 14.21 -16.36
C HIS A 290 24.54 15.10 -15.73
N LYS A 291 24.92 16.19 -16.41
CA LYS A 291 25.89 17.16 -15.87
C LYS A 291 25.38 17.87 -14.61
N GLN A 292 24.08 18.19 -14.56
CA GLN A 292 23.45 18.77 -13.36
C GLN A 292 23.46 17.77 -12.20
N LEU A 293 23.20 16.49 -12.47
CA LEU A 293 23.26 15.41 -11.48
C LEU A 293 24.68 15.21 -10.94
N GLU A 294 25.70 15.15 -11.79
CA GLU A 294 27.12 15.09 -11.39
C GLU A 294 27.49 16.26 -10.46
N GLN A 295 27.13 17.49 -10.84
CA GLN A 295 27.38 18.68 -10.04
C GLN A 295 26.67 18.64 -8.68
N SER A 296 25.42 18.15 -8.63
CA SER A 296 24.67 18.01 -7.37
C SER A 296 25.27 16.93 -6.47
N ILE A 297 25.67 15.78 -7.04
CA ILE A 297 26.36 14.71 -6.31
C ILE A 297 27.70 15.20 -5.74
N SER A 298 28.45 16.04 -6.48
CA SER A 298 29.66 16.68 -5.94
C SER A 298 29.37 17.58 -4.73
N ARG A 299 28.36 18.46 -4.81
CA ARG A 299 27.97 19.33 -3.68
C ARG A 299 27.49 18.53 -2.47
N VAL A 300 26.80 17.41 -2.70
CA VAL A 300 26.42 16.47 -1.64
C VAL A 300 27.64 15.80 -1.01
N ALA A 301 28.65 15.42 -1.79
CA ALA A 301 29.90 14.87 -1.26
C ALA A 301 30.62 15.88 -0.36
N ASP A 302 30.71 17.15 -0.78
CA ASP A 302 31.29 18.23 0.03
C ASP A 302 30.54 18.40 1.36
N LEU A 303 29.20 18.44 1.34
CA LEU A 303 28.37 18.52 2.54
C LEU A 303 28.58 17.32 3.49
N VAL A 304 28.61 16.09 2.98
CA VAL A 304 28.86 14.88 3.79
C VAL A 304 30.27 14.88 4.38
N ASN A 305 31.25 15.38 3.63
CA ASN A 305 32.66 15.45 4.02
C ASN A 305 32.96 16.53 5.08
N ILE A 306 32.06 17.50 5.33
CA ILE A 306 32.23 18.55 6.36
C ILE A 306 31.27 18.41 7.56
N ALA A 307 30.10 17.81 7.37
CA ALA A 307 29.09 17.64 8.42
C ALA A 307 29.65 16.90 9.65
N LYS A 308 29.22 17.31 10.86
CA LYS A 308 29.67 16.75 12.13
C LYS A 308 28.63 15.82 12.75
N LYS A 309 27.35 16.15 12.61
CA LYS A 309 26.19 15.41 13.14
C LYS A 309 25.26 14.93 12.01
N PRO A 310 25.74 14.17 11.01
CA PRO A 310 24.88 13.67 9.95
C PRO A 310 23.90 12.60 10.47
N VAL A 311 22.76 12.46 9.79
CA VAL A 311 21.79 11.36 9.94
C VAL A 311 21.31 10.92 8.56
N ILE A 312 21.27 9.61 8.32
CA ILE A 312 20.54 9.02 7.19
C ILE A 312 19.09 8.80 7.59
N TYR A 313 18.18 9.29 6.76
CA TYR A 313 16.74 9.11 6.85
C TYR A 313 16.27 8.27 5.65
N ALA A 314 16.21 6.94 5.86
CA ALA A 314 15.91 5.97 4.83
C ALA A 314 14.39 5.70 4.70
N GLY A 315 13.89 5.70 3.48
CA GLY A 315 12.51 5.35 3.14
C GLY A 315 12.42 4.15 2.20
N GLN A 316 11.20 3.75 1.87
CA GLN A 316 10.89 2.57 1.05
C GLN A 316 11.68 2.49 -0.26
N GLY A 317 12.01 3.63 -0.89
CA GLY A 317 12.74 3.67 -2.15
C GLY A 317 14.11 2.97 -2.10
N ILE A 318 14.80 2.96 -0.95
CA ILE A 318 16.09 2.26 -0.81
C ILE A 318 15.93 0.73 -0.84
N SER A 319 14.78 0.20 -0.41
CA SER A 319 14.47 -1.24 -0.41
C SER A 319 13.79 -1.74 -1.70
N GLN A 320 13.28 -0.80 -2.51
CA GLN A 320 12.77 -1.06 -3.86
C GLN A 320 13.91 -1.01 -4.88
N SER A 321 14.88 -0.10 -4.70
CA SER A 321 16.05 0.03 -5.57
C SER A 321 16.97 -1.21 -5.56
N ALA A 322 17.52 -1.55 -6.72
CA ALA A 322 18.38 -2.73 -6.89
C ALA A 322 19.76 -2.49 -6.26
N GLY A 323 20.14 -3.33 -5.28
CA GLY A 323 21.37 -3.19 -4.51
C GLY A 323 21.36 -1.97 -3.55
N GLY A 324 20.17 -1.53 -3.13
CA GLY A 324 19.99 -0.32 -2.31
C GLY A 324 20.28 -0.51 -0.82
N VAL A 325 20.05 -1.69 -0.26
CA VAL A 325 20.34 -1.99 1.17
C VAL A 325 21.85 -2.11 1.39
N GLU A 326 22.53 -2.71 0.41
CA GLU A 326 23.97 -2.92 0.36
C GLU A 326 24.69 -1.56 0.32
N ILE A 327 24.33 -0.68 -0.62
CA ILE A 327 24.94 0.66 -0.73
C ILE A 327 24.56 1.58 0.45
N LEU A 328 23.40 1.38 1.09
CA LEU A 328 23.03 2.05 2.34
C LEU A 328 23.94 1.62 3.50
N LYS A 329 24.20 0.31 3.64
CA LYS A 329 25.14 -0.21 4.63
C LYS A 329 26.55 0.34 4.38
N GLU A 330 27.04 0.25 3.15
CA GLU A 330 28.36 0.77 2.77
C GLU A 330 28.50 2.28 3.05
N LEU A 331 27.47 3.09 2.77
CA LEU A 331 27.44 4.52 3.08
C LEU A 331 27.51 4.78 4.59
N ALA A 332 26.69 4.08 5.36
CA ALA A 332 26.62 4.22 6.82
C ALA A 332 27.92 3.80 7.50
N GLU A 333 28.63 2.79 6.97
CA GLU A 333 29.96 2.37 7.42
C GLU A 333 31.05 3.34 6.98
N LYS A 334 31.16 3.66 5.68
CA LYS A 334 32.25 4.47 5.13
C LYS A 334 32.30 5.89 5.73
N ALA A 335 31.15 6.53 5.93
CA ALA A 335 31.07 7.87 6.48
C ALA A 335 30.70 7.92 7.98
N SER A 336 30.56 6.75 8.63
CA SER A 336 30.08 6.58 10.01
C SER A 336 28.82 7.40 10.33
N ILE A 337 27.76 7.19 9.56
CA ILE A 337 26.51 7.94 9.70
C ILE A 337 25.43 7.07 10.37
N PRO A 338 24.77 7.54 11.45
CA PRO A 338 23.64 6.84 12.05
C PRO A 338 22.40 6.84 11.13
N VAL A 339 21.64 5.75 11.15
CA VAL A 339 20.54 5.48 10.21
C VAL A 339 19.20 5.38 10.94
N THR A 340 18.20 6.14 10.50
CA THR A 340 16.79 5.97 10.89
C THR A 340 15.92 5.68 9.68
N THR A 341 14.83 4.95 9.88
CA THR A 341 13.93 4.45 8.83
C THR A 341 12.50 4.98 8.98
N THR A 342 11.75 5.10 7.89
CA THR A 342 10.27 5.16 7.95
C THR A 342 9.69 3.78 8.28
N LEU A 343 8.39 3.72 8.62
CA LEU A 343 7.61 2.47 8.72
C LEU A 343 7.80 1.54 7.50
N HIS A 344 7.85 2.10 6.29
CA HIS A 344 8.08 1.34 5.05
C HIS A 344 9.57 1.14 4.70
N GLY A 345 10.47 1.79 5.45
CA GLY A 345 11.92 1.56 5.39
C GLY A 345 12.40 0.51 6.40
N LEU A 346 11.53 -0.05 7.25
CA LEU A 346 11.91 -1.08 8.21
C LEU A 346 12.47 -2.32 7.49
N GLY A 347 13.61 -2.80 7.98
CA GLY A 347 14.39 -3.88 7.36
C GLY A 347 15.37 -3.42 6.26
N SER A 348 15.37 -2.14 5.86
CA SER A 348 16.41 -1.64 4.94
C SER A 348 17.79 -1.43 5.58
N PHE A 349 17.89 -1.53 6.90
CA PHE A 349 19.12 -1.47 7.67
C PHE A 349 19.01 -2.43 8.86
N ASP A 350 20.12 -3.01 9.31
CA ASP A 350 20.13 -3.95 10.44
C ASP A 350 19.96 -3.19 11.77
N GLU A 351 18.84 -3.43 12.46
CA GLU A 351 18.59 -2.79 13.75
C GLU A 351 19.49 -3.27 14.90
N LEU A 352 20.30 -4.31 14.70
CA LEU A 352 21.32 -4.72 15.67
C LEU A 352 22.65 -3.93 15.51
N ASP A 353 22.81 -3.13 14.45
CA ASP A 353 23.97 -2.25 14.29
C ASP A 353 23.90 -1.05 15.26
N GLU A 354 25.01 -0.70 15.91
CA GLU A 354 25.08 0.43 16.84
C GLU A 354 24.65 1.76 16.20
N LYS A 355 24.87 1.90 14.88
CA LYS A 355 24.46 3.06 14.07
C LYS A 355 22.95 3.15 13.83
N SER A 356 22.18 2.08 14.07
CA SER A 356 20.72 2.12 13.90
C SER A 356 20.04 2.98 14.96
N LEU A 357 19.09 3.82 14.53
CA LEU A 357 18.23 4.64 15.37
C LEU A 357 16.80 4.07 15.45
N HIS A 358 16.53 2.95 14.77
CA HIS A 358 15.18 2.40 14.51
C HIS A 358 14.28 3.41 13.76
N MET A 359 12.96 3.17 13.77
CA MET A 359 11.94 4.02 13.17
C MET A 359 11.90 5.44 13.79
N LEU A 360 11.67 6.48 12.98
CA LEU A 360 11.31 7.85 13.45
C LEU A 360 9.83 8.20 13.23
N GLY A 361 9.39 9.33 13.79
CA GLY A 361 8.08 9.93 13.56
C GLY A 361 7.17 9.90 14.79
N MET A 362 5.85 9.99 14.58
CA MET A 362 4.83 10.08 15.63
C MET A 362 4.99 9.04 16.75
N HIS A 363 5.20 7.78 16.39
CA HIS A 363 5.48 6.66 17.31
C HIS A 363 6.87 6.06 17.10
N GLY A 364 7.79 6.84 16.51
CA GLY A 364 9.19 6.47 16.37
C GLY A 364 9.95 6.48 17.69
N SER A 365 11.22 6.10 17.65
CA SER A 365 12.10 6.15 18.81
C SER A 365 12.41 7.59 19.22
N ALA A 366 12.46 7.81 20.53
CA ALA A 366 12.86 9.09 21.10
C ALA A 366 14.25 9.54 20.61
N TYR A 367 15.18 8.60 20.47
CA TYR A 367 16.54 8.87 19.99
C TYR A 367 16.62 9.17 18.49
N ALA A 368 15.82 8.55 17.62
CA ALA A 368 15.72 8.97 16.22
C ALA A 368 15.13 10.37 16.09
N ASN A 369 14.05 10.64 16.83
CA ASN A 369 13.36 11.92 16.85
C ASN A 369 14.24 13.06 17.42
N SER A 370 15.06 12.80 18.44
CA SER A 370 16.09 13.74 18.89
C SER A 370 17.23 13.90 17.87
N ALA A 371 17.71 12.80 17.28
CA ALA A 371 18.83 12.84 16.34
C ALA A 371 18.50 13.66 15.08
N ILE A 372 17.34 13.46 14.45
CA ILE A 372 16.95 14.22 13.25
C ILE A 372 16.68 15.71 13.52
N GLN A 373 16.28 16.07 14.75
CA GLN A 373 16.12 17.47 15.16
C GLN A 373 17.45 18.19 15.40
N GLU A 374 18.47 17.44 15.84
CA GLU A 374 19.81 17.94 16.13
C GLU A 374 20.84 17.74 15.02
N ALA A 375 20.52 16.96 13.99
CA ALA A 375 21.40 16.72 12.85
C ALA A 375 21.78 18.02 12.13
N ASP A 376 23.05 18.18 11.74
CA ASP A 376 23.46 19.27 10.86
C ASP A 376 23.31 18.92 9.37
N LEU A 377 23.32 17.63 9.02
CA LEU A 377 23.03 17.13 7.68
C LEU A 377 22.05 15.96 7.74
N ILE A 378 20.96 16.04 6.98
CA ILE A 378 20.00 14.95 6.80
C ILE A 378 20.12 14.42 5.37
N LEU A 379 20.43 13.13 5.23
CA LEU A 379 20.42 12.42 3.95
C LEU A 379 19.09 11.66 3.81
N ALA A 380 18.11 12.24 3.12
CA ALA A 380 16.81 11.61 2.88
C ALA A 380 16.91 10.70 1.65
N LEU A 381 16.86 9.37 1.88
CA LEU A 381 17.12 8.34 0.86
C LEU A 381 15.82 7.61 0.50
N GLY A 382 15.20 7.96 -0.63
CA GLY A 382 13.97 7.31 -1.10
C GLY A 382 12.77 7.51 -0.15
N ALA A 383 12.70 8.68 0.50
CA ALA A 383 11.72 9.02 1.53
C ALA A 383 10.92 10.29 1.17
N ARG A 384 9.61 10.31 1.48
CA ARG A 384 8.65 11.31 0.97
C ARG A 384 8.23 12.42 1.95
N PHE A 385 8.95 12.57 3.08
CA PHE A 385 8.65 13.50 4.19
C PHE A 385 7.15 13.52 4.58
N ASP A 386 6.63 12.38 5.00
CA ASP A 386 5.23 12.24 5.42
C ASP A 386 4.90 13.08 6.68
N ASP A 387 3.63 13.44 6.90
CA ASP A 387 3.24 14.23 8.08
C ASP A 387 3.27 13.42 9.38
N ARG A 388 3.11 12.08 9.35
CA ARG A 388 3.39 11.20 10.51
C ARG A 388 4.88 11.15 10.84
N VAL A 389 5.76 11.53 9.90
CA VAL A 389 7.22 11.60 10.10
C VAL A 389 7.68 13.00 10.48
N THR A 390 7.13 14.06 9.87
CA THR A 390 7.60 15.45 10.06
C THR A 390 6.80 16.25 11.09
N LEU A 391 5.52 15.93 11.26
CA LEU A 391 4.57 16.55 12.19
C LEU A 391 4.54 18.08 12.04
N ASN A 392 5.05 18.83 13.00
CA ASN A 392 5.19 20.28 12.85
C ASN A 392 6.37 20.63 11.92
N ILE A 393 6.08 20.78 10.63
CA ILE A 393 7.02 21.14 9.55
C ILE A 393 7.87 22.39 9.86
N ALA A 394 7.29 23.38 10.56
CA ALA A 394 8.03 24.57 10.97
C ALA A 394 9.12 24.22 12.00
N LYS A 395 8.77 23.42 13.03
CA LYS A 395 9.69 22.90 14.06
C LYS A 395 10.61 21.76 13.57
N PHE A 396 10.37 21.16 12.40
CA PHE A 396 11.15 20.03 11.87
C PHE A 396 12.61 20.43 11.53
N ALA A 397 13.58 19.58 11.87
CA ALA A 397 15.00 19.68 11.49
C ALA A 397 15.66 21.09 11.64
N PRO A 398 15.55 21.76 12.80
CA PRO A 398 16.06 23.13 12.98
C PRO A 398 17.59 23.22 12.88
N ALA A 399 18.33 22.22 13.37
CA ALA A 399 19.79 22.21 13.29
C ALA A 399 20.30 22.09 11.84
N ALA A 400 19.62 21.33 10.98
CA ALA A 400 19.93 21.22 9.56
C ALA A 400 19.58 22.51 8.80
N LYS A 401 18.43 23.13 9.11
CA LYS A 401 18.04 24.44 8.57
C LYS A 401 19.07 25.54 8.91
N ALA A 402 19.58 25.56 10.15
CA ALA A 402 20.65 26.47 10.57
C ALA A 402 21.99 26.14 9.86
N ALA A 403 22.39 24.88 9.84
CA ALA A 403 23.61 24.43 9.17
C ALA A 403 23.64 24.75 7.65
N HIS A 404 22.48 24.75 6.99
CA HIS A 404 22.33 25.22 5.61
C HIS A 404 22.59 26.72 5.46
N ALA A 405 22.00 27.56 6.33
CA ALA A 405 22.25 29.01 6.33
C ALA A 405 23.71 29.36 6.65
N GLU A 406 24.39 28.50 7.40
CA GLU A 406 25.83 28.57 7.71
C GLU A 406 26.73 27.88 6.68
N GLY A 407 26.18 27.33 5.59
CA GLY A 407 26.94 26.69 4.50
C GLY A 407 27.67 25.37 4.85
N ARG A 408 27.31 24.74 5.98
CA ARG A 408 28.03 23.58 6.57
C ARG A 408 27.17 22.32 6.72
N GLY A 409 25.99 22.28 6.11
CA GLY A 409 25.03 21.19 6.25
C GLY A 409 23.72 21.49 5.54
N GLY A 410 22.63 20.81 5.92
CA GLY A 410 21.31 21.01 5.32
C GLY A 410 20.48 19.73 5.19
N ILE A 411 19.55 19.73 4.22
CA ILE A 411 18.74 18.55 3.88
C ILE A 411 19.06 18.16 2.44
N VAL A 412 19.61 16.96 2.24
CA VAL A 412 19.81 16.37 0.91
C VAL A 412 18.69 15.39 0.64
N HIS A 413 18.08 15.47 -0.54
CA HIS A 413 16.92 14.63 -0.90
C HIS A 413 17.20 13.81 -2.17
N PHE A 414 17.37 12.51 -2.00
CA PHE A 414 17.43 11.53 -3.09
C PHE A 414 16.02 10.97 -3.33
N GLU A 415 15.46 11.26 -4.50
CA GLU A 415 14.06 10.96 -4.83
C GLU A 415 13.90 10.79 -6.35
N ILE A 416 13.14 9.77 -6.75
CA ILE A 416 12.91 9.39 -8.15
C ILE A 416 11.71 10.12 -8.76
N MET A 417 10.88 10.77 -7.93
CA MET A 417 9.71 11.54 -8.36
C MET A 417 9.88 13.05 -8.09
N PRO A 418 10.07 13.89 -9.13
CA PRO A 418 10.16 15.35 -8.98
C PRO A 418 9.04 15.98 -8.15
N LYS A 419 7.81 15.45 -8.26
CA LYS A 419 6.63 15.90 -7.49
C LYS A 419 6.75 15.78 -5.96
N ASN A 420 7.75 15.07 -5.44
CA ASN A 420 8.01 14.94 -4.00
C ASN A 420 9.16 15.85 -3.52
N ILE A 421 10.04 16.29 -4.41
CA ILE A 421 11.17 17.18 -4.10
C ILE A 421 10.60 18.57 -3.77
N ASN A 422 11.12 19.21 -2.71
CA ASN A 422 10.66 20.51 -2.20
C ASN A 422 9.15 20.60 -1.83
N LYS A 423 8.41 19.48 -1.81
CA LYS A 423 6.95 19.46 -1.58
C LYS A 423 6.53 19.76 -0.14
N VAL A 424 7.33 19.31 0.84
CA VAL A 424 7.01 19.37 2.28
C VAL A 424 8.10 20.11 3.07
N VAL A 425 9.36 19.83 2.73
CA VAL A 425 10.53 20.53 3.26
C VAL A 425 11.39 20.99 2.08
N GLN A 426 12.01 22.15 2.20
CA GLN A 426 12.99 22.62 1.22
C GLN A 426 14.26 21.77 1.35
N ALA A 427 14.68 21.18 0.24
CA ALA A 427 15.99 20.55 0.14
C ALA A 427 17.07 21.62 -0.10
N THR A 428 18.21 21.44 0.56
CA THR A 428 19.47 22.14 0.28
C THR A 428 20.08 21.63 -1.02
N GLU A 429 20.04 20.31 -1.23
CA GLU A 429 20.43 19.67 -2.49
C GLU A 429 19.40 18.60 -2.87
N ALA A 430 18.99 18.59 -4.13
CA ALA A 430 18.08 17.61 -4.69
C ALA A 430 18.83 16.71 -5.68
N VAL A 431 18.68 15.39 -5.52
CA VAL A 431 19.36 14.38 -6.33
C VAL A 431 18.29 13.49 -6.96
N GLU A 432 17.84 13.90 -8.15
CA GLU A 432 16.77 13.21 -8.88
C GLU A 432 17.24 11.86 -9.44
N GLY A 433 16.37 10.85 -9.35
CA GLY A 433 16.58 9.54 -9.98
C GLY A 433 16.60 8.38 -9.00
N ASP A 434 17.12 7.23 -9.44
CA ASP A 434 17.25 6.05 -8.59
C ASP A 434 18.29 6.28 -7.48
N VAL A 435 17.89 5.98 -6.24
CA VAL A 435 18.70 6.27 -5.06
C VAL A 435 19.96 5.43 -4.99
N ALA A 436 19.94 4.13 -5.34
CA ALA A 436 21.15 3.30 -5.28
C ALA A 436 22.13 3.64 -6.40
N ALA A 437 21.65 3.93 -7.62
CA ALA A 437 22.48 4.42 -8.72
C ALA A 437 23.17 5.73 -8.35
N ASN A 438 22.43 6.71 -7.82
CA ASN A 438 22.98 8.00 -7.41
C ASN A 438 23.96 7.87 -6.22
N LEU A 439 23.72 6.96 -5.28
CA LEU A 439 24.65 6.67 -4.19
C LEU A 439 25.95 5.99 -4.66
N ARG A 440 25.91 5.12 -5.67
CA ARG A 440 27.14 4.54 -6.27
C ARG A 440 28.04 5.61 -6.87
N THR A 441 27.48 6.65 -7.48
CA THR A 441 28.23 7.80 -8.01
C THR A 441 28.74 8.72 -6.89
N LEU A 442 28.01 8.84 -5.78
CA LEU A 442 28.45 9.59 -4.59
C LEU A 442 29.64 8.91 -3.88
N MET A 443 29.57 7.59 -3.68
CA MET A 443 30.47 6.84 -2.79
C MET A 443 31.98 7.05 -3.04
N PRO A 444 32.50 7.12 -4.27
CA PRO A 444 33.90 7.45 -4.54
C PRO A 444 34.36 8.81 -3.99
N LEU A 445 33.47 9.80 -3.92
CA LEU A 445 33.77 11.17 -3.50
C LEU A 445 33.78 11.36 -1.96
N LEU A 446 33.29 10.37 -1.22
CA LEU A 446 33.23 10.42 0.24
C LEU A 446 34.58 10.05 0.88
N LYS A 447 34.97 10.81 1.90
CA LYS A 447 36.10 10.51 2.78
C LYS A 447 35.71 9.43 3.78
N THR A 448 36.56 8.43 3.97
CA THR A 448 36.38 7.46 5.06
C THR A 448 36.41 8.19 6.40
N THR A 449 35.39 7.99 7.22
CA THR A 449 35.21 8.64 8.53
C THR A 449 34.81 7.57 9.54
N THR A 450 35.43 7.55 10.72
CA THR A 450 35.15 6.58 11.78
C THR A 450 34.13 7.11 12.79
N MET A 451 33.66 6.24 13.69
CA MET A 451 32.82 6.64 14.82
C MET A 451 33.58 7.48 15.86
N GLU A 452 34.92 7.42 15.88
CA GLU A 452 35.77 8.23 16.76
C GLU A 452 35.92 9.66 16.22
N ASP A 453 36.06 9.84 14.90
CA ASP A 453 35.98 11.16 14.23
C ASP A 453 34.62 11.86 14.47
N ARG A 454 33.62 11.11 14.93
CA ARG A 454 32.26 11.56 15.27
C ARG A 454 31.89 11.25 16.72
N LYS A 455 32.88 11.08 17.61
CA LYS A 455 32.68 10.57 18.99
C LYS A 455 31.61 11.32 19.76
N GLU A 456 31.62 12.65 19.74
CA GLU A 456 30.63 13.50 20.42
C GLU A 456 29.19 13.20 19.97
N TRP A 457 28.99 12.89 18.69
CA TRP A 457 27.67 12.60 18.13
C TRP A 457 27.19 11.21 18.54
N PHE A 458 28.06 10.20 18.45
CA PHE A 458 27.72 8.85 18.90
C PHE A 458 27.57 8.73 20.41
N ASP A 459 28.33 9.46 21.22
CA ASP A 459 28.13 9.54 22.67
C ASP A 459 26.76 10.14 23.01
N LYS A 460 26.34 11.19 22.29
CA LYS A 460 25.02 11.79 22.47
C LYS A 460 23.88 10.83 22.06
N ILE A 461 24.04 10.09 20.97
CA ILE A 461 23.09 9.06 20.53
C ILE A 461 23.03 7.90 21.53
N ARG A 462 24.17 7.41 22.03
CA ARG A 462 24.25 6.40 23.10
C ARG A 462 23.54 6.87 24.37
N ALA A 463 23.73 8.13 24.76
CA ALA A 463 23.05 8.72 25.91
C ALA A 463 21.53 8.77 25.73
N TRP A 464 21.03 9.13 24.54
CA TRP A 464 19.59 9.10 24.23
C TRP A 464 19.01 7.67 24.20
N LYS A 465 19.70 6.72 23.56
CA LYS A 465 19.32 5.29 23.56
C LYS A 465 19.18 4.74 24.98
N LYS A 466 20.11 5.09 25.88
CA LYS A 466 20.07 4.70 27.30
C LYS A 466 18.99 5.43 28.11
N LYS A 467 18.67 6.67 27.76
CA LYS A 467 17.68 7.50 28.49
C LYS A 467 16.23 7.16 28.13
N TRP A 468 15.99 6.70 26.90
CA TRP A 468 14.65 6.44 26.37
C TRP A 468 14.64 5.15 25.52
N PRO A 469 14.91 3.96 26.09
CA PRO A 469 14.83 2.71 25.36
C PRO A 469 13.37 2.34 25.05
N MET A 470 13.14 1.58 23.97
CA MET A 470 11.78 1.16 23.57
C MET A 470 11.19 0.06 24.47
N SER A 471 12.00 -0.50 25.37
CA SER A 471 11.59 -1.51 26.36
C SER A 471 10.80 -0.94 27.54
N ASP A 472 10.75 0.39 27.69
CA ASP A 472 10.14 1.09 28.83
C ASP A 472 8.60 1.12 28.69
N TYR A 473 7.97 0.09 29.23
CA TYR A 473 6.53 0.00 29.44
C TYR A 473 6.23 -0.89 30.65
N GLU A 474 4.99 -0.81 31.14
CA GLU A 474 4.48 -1.64 32.23
C GLU A 474 4.49 -3.13 31.84
N ARG A 475 5.37 -3.93 32.44
CA ARG A 475 5.45 -5.39 32.21
C ARG A 475 4.33 -6.12 32.94
N ALA A 476 3.90 -7.27 32.42
CA ALA A 476 2.87 -8.10 33.05
C ALA A 476 3.39 -8.81 34.31
N GLU A 477 2.62 -8.77 35.39
CA GLU A 477 2.74 -9.76 36.47
C GLU A 477 2.14 -11.10 36.00
N ARG A 478 2.53 -12.22 36.64
CA ARG A 478 2.04 -13.57 36.27
C ARG A 478 0.51 -13.72 36.29
N SER A 479 -0.17 -12.95 37.14
CA SER A 479 -1.64 -12.91 37.26
C SER A 479 -2.29 -11.71 36.56
N GLY A 480 -1.51 -10.92 35.80
CA GLY A 480 -2.00 -9.77 35.04
C GLY A 480 -2.48 -10.13 33.63
N LEU A 481 -2.97 -9.12 32.91
CA LEU A 481 -3.30 -9.23 31.48
C LEU A 481 -2.03 -9.17 30.62
N ILE A 482 -2.09 -9.79 29.44
CA ILE A 482 -0.97 -9.84 28.48
C ILE A 482 -0.71 -8.44 27.93
N LYS A 483 0.51 -7.94 28.07
CA LYS A 483 0.92 -6.65 27.51
C LYS A 483 1.25 -6.85 26.03
N PRO A 484 0.61 -6.14 25.09
CA PRO A 484 0.71 -6.44 23.66
C PRO A 484 2.15 -6.32 23.12
N GLN A 485 2.94 -5.38 23.65
CA GLN A 485 4.36 -5.22 23.33
C GLN A 485 5.18 -6.50 23.58
N THR A 486 4.89 -7.23 24.67
CA THR A 486 5.63 -8.45 25.05
C THR A 486 5.35 -9.60 24.07
N VAL A 487 4.15 -9.66 23.48
CA VAL A 487 3.83 -10.64 22.42
C VAL A 487 4.73 -10.42 21.19
N ILE A 488 4.97 -9.17 20.82
CA ILE A 488 5.86 -8.80 19.71
C ILE A 488 7.32 -9.12 20.05
N GLU A 489 7.77 -8.83 21.27
CA GLU A 489 9.14 -9.12 21.72
C GLU A 489 9.42 -10.63 21.69
N GLU A 490 8.54 -11.46 22.25
CA GLU A 490 8.76 -12.92 22.25
C GLU A 490 8.64 -13.53 20.85
N LEU A 491 7.72 -13.06 20.00
CA LEU A 491 7.73 -13.44 18.58
C LEU A 491 9.03 -13.04 17.90
N SER A 492 9.60 -11.88 18.25
CA SER A 492 10.85 -11.41 17.69
C SER A 492 12.05 -12.23 18.18
N ASN A 493 12.02 -12.74 19.42
CA ASN A 493 13.00 -13.65 19.99
C ASN A 493 12.94 -15.04 19.32
N LEU A 494 11.73 -15.62 19.21
CA LEU A 494 11.47 -16.94 18.60
C LEU A 494 11.74 -17.00 17.08
N THR A 495 12.08 -15.87 16.47
CA THR A 495 12.43 -15.72 15.03
C THR A 495 13.79 -15.07 14.81
N ALA A 496 14.61 -14.89 15.85
CA ALA A 496 15.91 -14.23 15.78
C ALA A 496 16.92 -14.94 14.86
N ASP A 497 16.77 -16.26 14.72
CA ASP A 497 17.54 -17.16 13.87
C ASP A 497 17.20 -17.06 12.37
N ARG A 498 15.99 -16.58 12.04
CA ARG A 498 15.39 -16.67 10.69
C ARG A 498 14.74 -15.37 10.22
N LYS A 499 15.33 -14.22 10.58
CA LYS A 499 14.80 -12.89 10.21
C LYS A 499 14.71 -12.64 8.70
N GLU A 500 15.56 -13.25 7.89
CA GLU A 500 15.54 -13.15 6.42
C GLU A 500 14.36 -13.90 5.75
N THR A 501 13.80 -14.89 6.44
CA THR A 501 12.67 -15.72 6.00
C THR A 501 11.44 -15.54 6.88
N THR A 502 11.43 -14.53 7.77
CA THR A 502 10.26 -14.11 8.54
C THR A 502 9.69 -12.82 7.96
N ILE A 503 8.48 -12.87 7.43
CA ILE A 503 7.74 -11.72 6.92
C ILE A 503 6.58 -11.44 7.88
N ILE A 504 6.46 -10.18 8.30
CA ILE A 504 5.38 -9.70 9.14
C ILE A 504 4.46 -8.81 8.31
N ALA A 505 3.21 -9.21 8.20
CA ALA A 505 2.11 -8.36 7.78
C ALA A 505 1.40 -7.76 9.00
N THR A 506 0.67 -6.65 8.83
CA THR A 506 -0.23 -6.12 9.86
C THR A 506 -1.47 -5.49 9.25
N GLY A 507 -2.58 -5.46 9.99
CA GLY A 507 -3.60 -4.43 9.81
C GLY A 507 -3.14 -3.08 10.38
N VAL A 508 -4.08 -2.23 10.78
CA VAL A 508 -3.82 -0.83 11.16
C VAL A 508 -4.39 -0.52 12.54
N GLY A 509 -3.58 0.10 13.41
CA GLY A 509 -3.91 0.36 14.80
C GLY A 509 -2.69 0.43 15.72
N GLN A 510 -2.88 0.11 17.00
CA GLN A 510 -1.77 0.10 17.96
C GLN A 510 -0.85 -1.11 17.77
N HIS A 511 -1.41 -2.26 17.39
CA HIS A 511 -0.68 -3.49 17.04
C HIS A 511 0.34 -3.27 15.93
N GLN A 512 0.00 -2.48 14.91
CA GLN A 512 0.90 -2.05 13.84
C GLN A 512 2.11 -1.28 14.39
N MET A 513 1.87 -0.33 15.30
CA MET A 513 2.93 0.47 15.91
C MET A 513 3.79 -0.35 16.87
N TRP A 514 3.20 -1.17 17.74
CA TRP A 514 3.95 -2.08 18.61
C TRP A 514 4.77 -3.10 17.81
N THR A 515 4.24 -3.60 16.69
CA THR A 515 4.98 -4.44 15.73
C THR A 515 6.21 -3.70 15.20
N ALA A 516 6.02 -2.49 14.66
CA ALA A 516 7.10 -1.66 14.15
C ALA A 516 8.15 -1.30 15.23
N GLN A 517 7.71 -1.03 16.46
CA GLN A 517 8.55 -0.61 17.58
C GLN A 517 9.35 -1.77 18.22
N HIS A 518 8.75 -2.94 18.42
CA HIS A 518 9.30 -4.02 19.25
C HIS A 518 9.91 -5.19 18.46
N PHE A 519 9.46 -5.46 17.23
CA PHE A 519 10.12 -6.46 16.37
C PHE A 519 11.46 -5.89 15.87
N ARG A 520 12.52 -6.70 15.85
CA ARG A 520 13.82 -6.28 15.28
C ARG A 520 13.87 -6.58 13.79
N TRP A 521 13.97 -5.51 13.00
CA TRP A 521 14.04 -5.57 11.55
C TRP A 521 15.50 -5.66 11.08
N ARG A 522 15.79 -6.60 10.18
CA ARG A 522 17.18 -6.88 9.75
C ARG A 522 17.38 -7.09 8.25
N HIS A 523 16.30 -7.35 7.50
CA HIS A 523 16.35 -7.67 6.07
C HIS A 523 15.19 -6.96 5.35
N PRO A 524 15.37 -6.55 4.07
CA PRO A 524 14.34 -5.81 3.35
C PRO A 524 13.12 -6.68 3.03
N ARG A 525 11.97 -6.02 2.79
CA ARG A 525 10.70 -6.64 2.36
C ARG A 525 10.09 -7.61 3.38
N THR A 526 10.58 -7.63 4.61
CA THR A 526 9.98 -8.37 5.73
C THR A 526 8.82 -7.63 6.42
N MET A 527 8.58 -6.34 6.11
CA MET A 527 7.50 -5.53 6.69
C MET A 527 6.44 -5.18 5.63
N VAL A 528 5.22 -5.70 5.81
CA VAL A 528 4.11 -5.62 4.85
C VAL A 528 2.88 -4.97 5.53
N THR A 529 2.81 -3.65 5.50
CA THR A 529 1.81 -2.88 6.27
C THR A 529 1.34 -1.65 5.50
N SER A 530 0.02 -1.37 5.50
CA SER A 530 -0.57 -0.14 4.93
C SER A 530 -0.27 1.05 5.84
N GLY A 531 0.43 2.05 5.35
CA GLY A 531 0.89 3.18 6.17
C GLY A 531 0.59 4.57 5.62
N GLY A 532 0.53 4.73 4.29
CA GLY A 532 0.17 5.97 3.62
C GLY A 532 -1.34 6.16 3.42
N LEU A 533 -2.12 5.08 3.38
CA LEU A 533 -3.59 5.13 3.44
C LEU A 533 -4.12 4.69 4.82
N GLY A 534 -3.53 3.65 5.42
CA GLY A 534 -3.94 3.15 6.73
C GLY A 534 -5.19 2.28 6.67
N THR A 535 -5.28 1.38 5.69
CA THR A 535 -6.45 0.49 5.52
C THR A 535 -6.53 -0.58 6.60
N MET A 536 -7.55 -0.49 7.45
CA MET A 536 -7.95 -1.59 8.35
C MET A 536 -8.39 -2.81 7.52
N GLY A 537 -7.98 -4.01 7.94
CA GLY A 537 -8.20 -5.26 7.19
C GLY A 537 -7.16 -5.58 6.12
N TYR A 538 -6.10 -4.79 5.99
CA TYR A 538 -4.98 -5.07 5.08
C TYR A 538 -4.20 -6.34 5.45
N GLY A 539 -4.03 -6.62 6.75
CA GLY A 539 -3.13 -7.65 7.30
C GLY A 539 -3.30 -9.03 6.69
N LEU A 540 -4.43 -9.69 6.97
CA LEU A 540 -4.73 -11.04 6.52
C LEU A 540 -4.56 -11.25 4.99
N PRO A 541 -5.21 -10.48 4.09
CA PRO A 541 -5.01 -10.66 2.66
C PRO A 541 -3.57 -10.34 2.22
N ALA A 542 -2.91 -9.32 2.79
CA ALA A 542 -1.51 -9.04 2.46
C ALA A 542 -0.55 -10.17 2.92
N ALA A 543 -0.82 -10.82 4.05
CA ALA A 543 -0.11 -12.01 4.52
C ALA A 543 -0.30 -13.18 3.55
N ILE A 544 -1.53 -13.42 3.08
CA ILE A 544 -1.84 -14.47 2.10
C ILE A 544 -1.04 -14.22 0.81
N GLY A 545 -1.04 -12.98 0.31
CA GLY A 545 -0.23 -12.57 -0.83
C GLY A 545 1.28 -12.74 -0.62
N ALA A 546 1.80 -12.35 0.53
CA ALA A 546 3.21 -12.48 0.88
C ALA A 546 3.66 -13.96 1.01
N LYS A 547 2.79 -14.83 1.54
CA LYS A 547 3.03 -16.29 1.61
C LYS A 547 2.98 -16.95 0.23
N VAL A 548 2.14 -16.47 -0.69
CA VAL A 548 2.17 -16.88 -2.11
C VAL A 548 3.45 -16.41 -2.81
N ALA A 549 3.95 -15.21 -2.50
CA ALA A 549 5.23 -14.72 -3.03
C ALA A 549 6.45 -15.48 -2.49
N ARG A 550 6.37 -16.02 -1.27
CA ARG A 550 7.47 -16.66 -0.53
C ARG A 550 6.94 -17.90 0.22
N PRO A 551 6.66 -19.02 -0.48
CA PRO A 551 6.00 -20.19 0.10
C PRO A 551 6.79 -20.81 1.26
N ASP A 552 8.12 -20.74 1.26
CA ASP A 552 8.98 -21.29 2.31
C ASP A 552 9.15 -20.34 3.52
N ALA A 553 8.72 -19.09 3.42
CA ALA A 553 8.86 -18.10 4.49
C ALA A 553 7.84 -18.32 5.63
N LEU A 554 8.25 -18.04 6.86
CA LEU A 554 7.33 -17.82 7.97
C LEU A 554 6.63 -16.47 7.73
N VAL A 555 5.34 -16.49 7.41
CA VAL A 555 4.55 -15.27 7.20
C VAL A 555 3.53 -15.13 8.31
N VAL A 556 3.71 -14.10 9.13
CA VAL A 556 2.86 -13.80 10.29
C VAL A 556 2.05 -12.55 9.99
N ASP A 557 0.74 -12.62 10.12
CA ASP A 557 -0.12 -11.45 10.21
C ASP A 557 -0.27 -11.08 11.69
N ILE A 558 0.15 -9.88 12.08
CA ILE A 558 -0.09 -9.35 13.42
C ILE A 558 -1.17 -8.30 13.28
N ASP A 559 -2.40 -8.66 13.64
CA ASP A 559 -3.56 -7.81 13.50
C ASP A 559 -4.22 -7.48 14.84
N GLY A 560 -5.02 -6.42 14.85
CA GLY A 560 -5.91 -6.05 15.94
C GLY A 560 -7.32 -6.50 15.59
N ASP A 561 -8.07 -6.93 16.61
CA ASP A 561 -9.46 -7.37 16.50
C ASP A 561 -10.33 -6.52 15.56
N ALA A 562 -10.31 -5.19 15.69
CA ALA A 562 -11.11 -4.27 14.89
C ALA A 562 -10.67 -4.19 13.42
N SER A 563 -9.39 -4.43 13.12
CA SER A 563 -8.89 -4.52 11.73
C SER A 563 -9.22 -5.88 11.12
N PHE A 564 -8.99 -6.96 11.88
CA PHE A 564 -9.24 -8.33 11.43
C PHE A 564 -10.71 -8.56 11.06
N ASN A 565 -11.65 -7.97 11.82
CA ASN A 565 -13.08 -8.00 11.51
C ASN A 565 -13.46 -7.43 10.13
N MET A 566 -12.61 -6.64 9.48
CA MET A 566 -12.90 -6.09 8.14
C MET A 566 -12.77 -7.14 7.02
N THR A 567 -11.86 -8.10 7.15
CA THR A 567 -11.47 -9.01 6.04
C THR A 567 -11.33 -10.49 6.44
N LEU A 568 -11.67 -10.87 7.68
CA LEU A 568 -11.61 -12.23 8.24
C LEU A 568 -12.21 -13.37 7.39
N THR A 569 -13.03 -13.06 6.39
CA THR A 569 -13.56 -14.02 5.39
C THR A 569 -12.44 -14.70 4.59
N GLU A 570 -11.31 -14.02 4.40
CA GLU A 570 -10.16 -14.54 3.65
C GLU A 570 -9.39 -15.66 4.40
N LEU A 571 -9.74 -15.96 5.67
CA LEU A 571 -9.32 -17.21 6.33
C LEU A 571 -9.72 -18.43 5.50
N SER A 572 -10.92 -18.41 4.91
CA SER A 572 -11.37 -19.50 4.03
C SER A 572 -10.61 -19.56 2.70
N THR A 573 -10.01 -18.46 2.25
CA THR A 573 -9.08 -18.44 1.11
C THR A 573 -7.74 -19.07 1.49
N ALA A 574 -7.21 -18.72 2.67
CA ALA A 574 -6.01 -19.37 3.21
C ALA A 574 -6.21 -20.89 3.36
N ALA A 575 -7.36 -21.33 3.88
CA ALA A 575 -7.72 -22.75 3.98
C ALA A 575 -7.90 -23.43 2.61
N GLN A 576 -8.65 -22.81 1.69
CA GLN A 576 -8.94 -23.34 0.34
C GLN A 576 -7.67 -23.69 -0.45
N PHE A 577 -6.61 -22.90 -0.30
CA PHE A 577 -5.34 -23.07 -1.01
C PHE A 577 -4.20 -23.60 -0.11
N ASN A 578 -4.49 -23.96 1.15
CA ASN A 578 -3.52 -24.32 2.20
C ASN A 578 -2.35 -23.32 2.34
N ILE A 579 -2.62 -22.03 2.17
CA ILE A 579 -1.63 -20.95 2.26
C ILE A 579 -1.32 -20.72 3.74
N GLY A 580 -0.17 -21.25 4.20
CA GLY A 580 0.20 -21.33 5.61
C GLY A 580 0.58 -20.02 6.31
N VAL A 581 -0.32 -19.03 6.31
CA VAL A 581 -0.20 -17.79 7.09
C VAL A 581 -0.46 -18.04 8.58
N LYS A 582 0.23 -17.27 9.42
CA LYS A 582 0.14 -17.33 10.88
C LYS A 582 -0.51 -16.05 11.40
N VAL A 583 -1.79 -16.08 11.71
CA VAL A 583 -2.51 -14.89 12.16
C VAL A 583 -2.41 -14.78 13.69
N ILE A 584 -2.03 -13.61 14.19
CA ILE A 584 -2.08 -13.23 15.59
C ILE A 584 -3.07 -12.07 15.72
N VAL A 585 -4.20 -12.31 16.38
CA VAL A 585 -5.16 -11.25 16.73
C VAL A 585 -4.89 -10.80 18.16
N LEU A 586 -4.38 -9.58 18.32
CA LEU A 586 -4.28 -8.91 19.61
C LEU A 586 -5.67 -8.38 19.98
N ASN A 587 -6.37 -9.11 20.84
CA ASN A 587 -7.75 -8.83 21.24
C ASN A 587 -7.80 -8.02 22.54
N ASN A 588 -7.90 -6.70 22.41
CA ASN A 588 -8.24 -5.77 23.48
C ASN A 588 -9.74 -5.37 23.49
N GLU A 589 -10.55 -5.95 22.58
CA GLU A 589 -11.97 -5.63 22.36
C GLU A 589 -12.25 -4.15 22.06
N GLU A 590 -11.34 -3.46 21.36
CA GLU A 590 -11.48 -2.03 21.07
C GLU A 590 -10.68 -1.53 19.86
N GLN A 591 -11.15 -0.43 19.26
CA GLN A 591 -10.39 0.36 18.29
C GLN A 591 -9.27 1.14 19.00
N GLY A 592 -8.31 0.42 19.58
CA GLY A 592 -7.36 0.91 20.59
C GLY A 592 -6.68 2.23 20.22
N MET A 593 -6.28 2.39 18.95
CA MET A 593 -5.67 3.63 18.45
C MET A 593 -6.63 4.80 18.61
N VAL A 594 -7.89 4.68 18.18
CA VAL A 594 -8.89 5.75 18.34
C VAL A 594 -9.20 6.00 19.82
N THR A 595 -9.24 4.96 20.66
CA THR A 595 -9.42 5.14 22.12
C THR A 595 -8.26 5.88 22.78
N GLN A 596 -7.02 5.69 22.32
CA GLN A 596 -5.85 6.45 22.80
C GLN A 596 -6.01 7.94 22.50
N TRP A 597 -6.50 8.31 21.31
CA TRP A 597 -6.79 9.71 20.99
C TRP A 597 -8.00 10.25 21.78
N GLN A 598 -9.02 9.43 22.05
CA GLN A 598 -10.16 9.82 22.91
C GLN A 598 -9.76 10.03 24.38
N ASN A 599 -8.85 9.20 24.92
CA ASN A 599 -8.25 9.36 26.25
C ASN A 599 -7.38 10.64 26.34
N LEU A 600 -6.54 10.91 25.33
CA LEU A 600 -5.62 12.05 25.34
C LEU A 600 -6.28 13.41 25.05
N PHE A 601 -7.27 13.47 24.16
CA PHE A 601 -7.78 14.74 23.61
C PHE A 601 -9.29 14.96 23.81
N TYR A 602 -10.06 13.94 24.20
CA TYR A 602 -11.52 14.00 24.32
C TYR A 602 -12.05 13.46 25.65
N GLU A 603 -11.25 13.55 26.72
CA GLU A 603 -11.67 13.26 28.10
C GLU A 603 -12.34 11.89 28.30
N ASP A 604 -11.76 10.83 27.74
CA ASP A 604 -12.23 9.43 27.89
C ASP A 604 -13.63 9.16 27.31
N ARG A 605 -14.10 10.04 26.41
CA ARG A 605 -15.40 9.91 25.73
C ARG A 605 -15.33 8.94 24.55
N TYR A 606 -15.37 7.65 24.85
CA TYR A 606 -15.29 6.56 23.86
C TYR A 606 -16.57 6.46 23.00
N ALA A 607 -16.61 7.23 21.93
CA ALA A 607 -17.72 7.25 20.98
C ALA A 607 -17.53 6.19 19.89
N HIS A 608 -18.33 5.12 19.94
CA HIS A 608 -18.42 4.05 18.92
C HIS A 608 -17.11 3.30 18.60
N THR A 609 -16.15 3.33 19.52
CA THR A 609 -14.81 2.72 19.39
C THR A 609 -14.69 1.32 20.01
N HIS A 610 -15.83 0.71 20.37
CA HIS A 610 -15.95 -0.64 20.92
C HIS A 610 -16.93 -1.44 20.07
N GLN A 611 -16.42 -2.18 19.09
CA GLN A 611 -17.19 -3.13 18.29
C GLN A 611 -17.42 -4.44 19.07
N GLN A 612 -18.48 -5.19 18.73
CA GLN A 612 -18.65 -6.54 19.25
C GLN A 612 -17.85 -7.52 18.41
N ASN A 613 -16.84 -8.16 19.01
CA ASN A 613 -16.07 -9.22 18.35
C ASN A 613 -16.86 -10.53 18.27
N PRO A 614 -16.67 -11.34 17.21
CA PRO A 614 -17.12 -12.73 17.18
C PRO A 614 -16.23 -13.61 18.08
N ASP A 615 -16.67 -14.83 18.37
CA ASP A 615 -15.81 -15.83 18.99
C ASP A 615 -14.82 -16.36 17.94
N PHE A 616 -13.62 -15.75 17.89
CA PHE A 616 -12.62 -16.01 16.84
C PHE A 616 -12.20 -17.49 16.73
N MET A 617 -12.34 -18.28 17.79
CA MET A 617 -12.09 -19.73 17.77
C MET A 617 -13.15 -20.46 16.93
N LYS A 618 -14.44 -20.21 17.20
CA LYS A 618 -15.56 -20.77 16.41
C LYS A 618 -15.59 -20.25 14.97
N LEU A 619 -15.09 -19.04 14.75
CA LEU A 619 -14.88 -18.50 13.41
C LEU A 619 -13.82 -19.31 12.66
N ALA A 620 -12.67 -19.59 13.28
CA ALA A 620 -11.61 -20.39 12.66
C ALA A 620 -12.05 -21.83 12.38
N ASP A 621 -12.79 -22.47 13.31
CA ASP A 621 -13.46 -23.76 13.06
C ASP A 621 -14.33 -23.70 11.80
N ALA A 622 -15.18 -22.67 11.67
CA ALA A 622 -16.09 -22.51 10.54
C ALA A 622 -15.37 -22.17 9.21
N MET A 623 -14.16 -21.62 9.28
CA MET A 623 -13.31 -21.31 8.12
C MET A 623 -12.33 -22.44 7.76
N GLY A 624 -12.26 -23.52 8.55
CA GLY A 624 -11.35 -24.65 8.35
C GLY A 624 -9.89 -24.34 8.73
N VAL A 625 -9.66 -23.44 9.69
CA VAL A 625 -8.34 -22.97 10.13
C VAL A 625 -8.06 -23.42 11.56
N GLN A 626 -6.84 -23.89 11.84
CA GLN A 626 -6.43 -24.31 13.19
C GLN A 626 -6.33 -23.09 14.12
N HIS A 627 -6.74 -23.22 15.39
CA HIS A 627 -6.80 -22.07 16.29
C HIS A 627 -6.40 -22.36 17.74
N ARG A 628 -6.03 -21.28 18.45
CA ARG A 628 -5.79 -21.26 19.89
C ARG A 628 -6.09 -19.86 20.46
N ARG A 629 -6.63 -19.80 21.68
CA ARG A 629 -6.78 -18.57 22.47
C ARG A 629 -5.80 -18.60 23.65
N VAL A 630 -5.23 -17.45 23.98
CA VAL A 630 -4.31 -17.25 25.12
C VAL A 630 -4.81 -16.10 25.97
N ILE A 631 -4.76 -16.28 27.29
CA ILE A 631 -5.29 -15.30 28.26
C ILE A 631 -4.24 -14.97 29.34
N LYS A 632 -3.31 -15.89 29.65
CA LYS A 632 -2.26 -15.64 30.65
C LYS A 632 -0.91 -15.27 30.05
N PRO A 633 -0.10 -14.40 30.70
CA PRO A 633 1.24 -14.04 30.24
C PRO A 633 2.24 -15.21 30.15
N ASP A 634 2.10 -16.23 30.99
CA ASP A 634 2.99 -17.40 31.01
C ASP A 634 2.71 -18.42 29.88
N GLU A 635 1.52 -18.35 29.27
CA GLU A 635 1.11 -19.19 28.13
C GLU A 635 1.61 -18.66 26.77
N VAL A 636 2.10 -17.41 26.70
CA VAL A 636 2.42 -16.70 25.44
C VAL A 636 3.50 -17.39 24.62
N VAL A 637 4.62 -17.78 25.24
CA VAL A 637 5.77 -18.37 24.51
C VAL A 637 5.43 -19.74 23.93
N ASP A 638 4.70 -20.57 24.68
CA ASP A 638 4.20 -21.88 24.22
C ASP A 638 3.22 -21.71 23.05
N ALA A 639 2.30 -20.75 23.13
CA ALA A 639 1.32 -20.52 22.08
C ALA A 639 1.92 -19.89 20.80
N LEU A 640 2.92 -19.00 20.92
CA LEU A 640 3.69 -18.52 19.76
C LEU A 640 4.49 -19.67 19.12
N THR A 641 5.09 -20.55 19.94
CA THR A 641 5.82 -21.73 19.47
C THR A 641 4.89 -22.71 18.74
N TRP A 642 3.68 -22.96 19.28
CA TRP A 642 2.62 -23.71 18.59
C TRP A 642 2.27 -23.08 17.25
N LEU A 643 2.00 -21.78 17.20
CA LEU A 643 1.58 -21.09 15.98
C LEU A 643 2.64 -21.19 14.88
N ILE A 644 3.90 -20.93 15.22
CA ILE A 644 5.03 -20.96 14.29
C ILE A 644 5.24 -22.38 13.72
N ASN A 645 5.12 -23.41 14.56
CA ASN A 645 5.42 -24.80 14.20
C ASN A 645 4.21 -25.60 13.67
N THR A 646 3.01 -25.01 13.64
CA THR A 646 1.81 -25.64 13.07
C THR A 646 1.91 -25.70 11.54
N ASP A 647 1.47 -26.79 10.90
CA ASP A 647 1.37 -26.86 9.44
C ASP A 647 0.11 -26.16 8.90
N GLY A 648 0.16 -25.62 7.68
CA GLY A 648 -0.98 -24.92 7.07
C GLY A 648 -1.34 -23.58 7.75
N PRO A 649 -2.54 -23.02 7.47
CA PRO A 649 -2.99 -21.76 8.09
C PRO A 649 -3.40 -21.96 9.56
N ALA A 650 -3.10 -20.96 10.40
CA ALA A 650 -3.45 -20.99 11.82
C ALA A 650 -3.74 -19.58 12.40
N LEU A 651 -4.63 -19.53 13.41
CA LEU A 651 -5.08 -18.32 14.10
C LEU A 651 -4.78 -18.39 15.61
N LEU A 652 -4.04 -17.44 16.12
CA LEU A 652 -3.77 -17.24 17.54
C LEU A 652 -4.50 -15.99 18.03
N GLU A 653 -5.49 -16.14 18.89
CA GLU A 653 -6.07 -15.01 19.61
C GLU A 653 -5.32 -14.80 20.93
N VAL A 654 -4.84 -13.58 21.16
CA VAL A 654 -4.17 -13.19 22.41
C VAL A 654 -5.01 -12.11 23.08
N VAL A 655 -5.58 -12.42 24.25
CA VAL A 655 -6.39 -11.45 25.01
C VAL A 655 -5.44 -10.51 25.76
N THR A 656 -5.40 -9.25 25.35
CA THR A 656 -4.43 -8.25 25.81
C THR A 656 -5.02 -7.22 26.77
N ASP A 657 -4.15 -6.56 27.53
CA ASP A 657 -4.51 -5.41 28.36
C ASP A 657 -5.10 -4.26 27.51
N LYS A 658 -6.09 -3.59 28.08
CA LYS A 658 -6.91 -2.57 27.40
C LYS A 658 -6.46 -1.16 27.76
N LYS A 659 -6.77 -0.19 26.90
CA LYS A 659 -6.45 1.23 27.08
C LYS A 659 -4.96 1.52 27.31
N VAL A 660 -4.07 0.63 26.85
CA VAL A 660 -2.62 0.81 26.86
C VAL A 660 -2.22 1.77 25.73
N PRO A 661 -1.52 2.89 25.98
CA PRO A 661 -1.09 3.79 24.92
C PRO A 661 0.17 3.28 24.20
N VAL A 662 0.24 3.50 22.88
CA VAL A 662 1.50 3.44 22.13
C VAL A 662 2.36 4.62 22.54
N LEU A 663 3.54 4.34 23.10
CA LEU A 663 4.57 5.30 23.46
C LEU A 663 5.94 4.82 22.92
N PRO A 664 6.90 5.71 22.58
CA PRO A 664 6.77 7.17 22.57
C PRO A 664 5.66 7.70 21.65
N MET A 665 5.20 8.92 21.92
CA MET A 665 4.21 9.61 21.07
C MET A 665 4.54 11.09 20.99
N VAL A 666 4.69 11.64 19.78
CA VAL A 666 4.72 13.09 19.56
C VAL A 666 3.29 13.59 19.29
N PRO A 667 2.73 14.50 20.11
CA PRO A 667 1.38 15.03 19.90
C PRO A 667 1.23 15.86 18.61
N THR A 668 0.00 16.02 18.11
CA THR A 668 -0.29 16.91 16.98
C THR A 668 0.13 18.35 17.29
N GLY A 669 0.86 18.98 16.37
CA GLY A 669 1.37 20.35 16.52
C GLY A 669 2.72 20.44 17.25
N SER A 670 3.19 19.37 17.89
CA SER A 670 4.54 19.26 18.43
C SER A 670 5.58 19.03 17.34
N GLY A 671 6.81 19.50 17.59
CA GLY A 671 8.01 19.09 16.86
C GLY A 671 8.53 17.76 17.41
N LEU A 672 9.34 17.04 16.62
CA LEU A 672 9.71 15.65 16.94
C LEU A 672 10.40 15.46 18.30
N HIS A 673 11.09 16.47 18.83
CA HIS A 673 11.76 16.42 20.13
C HIS A 673 10.83 16.66 21.33
N GLU A 674 9.57 17.04 21.11
CA GLU A 674 8.56 17.32 22.13
C GLU A 674 7.66 16.07 22.35
N PHE A 675 8.29 14.90 22.51
CA PHE A 675 7.60 13.60 22.68
C PHE A 675 7.16 13.33 24.12
N LEU A 676 6.08 12.55 24.23
CA LEU A 676 5.69 11.82 25.42
C LEU A 676 6.43 10.48 25.47
N THR A 677 6.84 10.07 26.67
CA THR A 677 7.48 8.79 26.99
C THR A 677 6.73 8.11 28.14
N TRP A 678 6.92 6.81 28.33
CA TRP A 678 6.24 6.07 29.39
C TRP A 678 6.68 6.51 30.79
N ASP A 679 5.73 6.49 31.72
CA ASP A 679 5.90 6.84 33.12
C ASP A 679 4.80 6.12 33.91
N GLY A 680 5.18 5.15 34.74
CA GLY A 680 4.22 4.32 35.48
C GLY A 680 3.36 5.09 36.49
N ALA A 681 3.85 6.20 37.04
CA ALA A 681 3.06 7.03 37.95
C ALA A 681 2.01 7.86 37.19
N LYS A 682 2.36 8.36 35.99
CA LYS A 682 1.40 8.99 35.09
C LYS A 682 0.38 7.99 34.55
N ASP A 683 0.78 6.77 34.17
CA ASP A 683 -0.18 5.77 33.66
C ASP A 683 -1.17 5.33 34.74
N LYS A 684 -0.72 5.07 35.97
CA LYS A 684 -1.61 4.78 37.09
C LYS A 684 -2.64 5.89 37.30
N LYS A 685 -2.21 7.15 37.37
CA LYS A 685 -3.12 8.30 37.53
C LYS A 685 -4.06 8.46 36.33
N ARG A 686 -3.61 8.16 35.11
CA ARG A 686 -4.43 8.14 33.89
C ARG A 686 -5.53 7.08 33.97
N ARG A 687 -5.22 5.87 34.44
CA ARG A 687 -6.21 4.79 34.65
C ARG A 687 -7.20 5.13 35.77
N GLU A 688 -6.74 5.72 36.87
CA GLU A 688 -7.62 6.19 37.96
C GLU A 688 -8.62 7.25 37.48
N LEU A 689 -8.17 8.26 36.72
CA LEU A 689 -9.04 9.29 36.13
C LEU A 689 -10.00 8.72 35.06
N MET A 690 -9.52 7.78 34.25
CA MET A 690 -10.36 7.04 33.29
C MET A 690 -11.46 6.23 33.99
N ARG A 691 -11.16 5.64 35.16
CA ARG A 691 -12.13 4.91 35.99
C ARG A 691 -13.21 5.84 36.54
N GLU A 692 -12.82 7.00 37.04
CA GLU A 692 -13.73 8.05 37.53
C GLU A 692 -14.66 8.53 36.40
N ARG A 693 -14.10 9.01 35.28
CA ARG A 693 -14.85 9.56 34.14
C ARG A 693 -15.80 8.57 33.47
N THR A 694 -15.51 7.27 33.53
CA THR A 694 -16.30 6.22 32.88
C THR A 694 -17.17 5.42 33.85
N CYS A 695 -17.31 5.88 35.10
CA CYS A 695 -18.08 5.21 36.16
C CYS A 695 -17.68 3.73 36.38
N GLY A 696 -16.40 3.39 36.17
CA GLY A 696 -15.88 2.03 36.29
C GLY A 696 -16.11 1.11 35.09
N LEU A 697 -16.67 1.59 33.97
CA LEU A 697 -16.79 0.80 32.73
C LEU A 697 -15.42 0.54 32.06
N HIS A 698 -14.48 1.47 32.25
CA HIS A 698 -13.07 1.35 31.90
C HIS A 698 -12.22 1.84 33.08
N GLY A 699 -10.88 1.80 32.97
CA GLY A 699 -9.94 2.28 33.99
C GLY A 699 -9.17 1.17 34.68
#